data_AF-A0A409WEP5-F1
#
_entry.id   AF-A0A409WEP5-F1
#
_cell.length_a   1.000
_cell.length_b   1.000
_cell.length_c   1.000
_cell.angle_alpha   90.00
_cell.angle_beta   90.00
_cell.angle_gamma   90.00
#
_symmetry.space_group_name_H-M   'P 1'
#
loop_
_entity.id
_entity.type
_entity.pdbx_description
1 polymer ?
#
loop_
_entity_poly.entity_id
_entity_poly.type
_entity_poly.pdbx_seq_one_letter_code
_entity_poly.pdbx_strand_id
1 'polypeptide(L)'
;MISTLSLVLSLLLILRTPVKAFFDENGDLNGRYYKGSRYRSCQTVIERREWRTLNDSEKTEYINAVKCLQSHPALDPVIAEAQTRFDEFQAYHIHIANDVHVVVWPISSVAQTFPEALRKRPSKRMWVHRRFTILGLDSRFGSWLESDVSLPKPLVFYVILTSFRRLRNSPIFDPVTGFGGDGVPGTYTLPTDYDSDSRIIPPYYVGCVTDGPFANYTVRLGPGLLKTDHCLVRGMNDTAGQYLTAAVIANATKQPTYELFRAEVEGSPLTEDHRMHDGGHLAIGGEMSNFFSSPADPIFYLHHANIDRIWWVWQQAVASRLYEISGPATLAEPSPASLPLLPVFPNSSSHPAYLMRFHHCWLLPLSTFFLLTCGAVVEGDDRFLESDSPKFGPAGTCSHLVVRKEWRTLSNAEKLEYIQAVKCTQSLPNITSFPGVRNRYDDFQAVHINTADLIHYVGHFLPWHRRFVSIYETTLRTECNYNGSIPYWDWARDVRPGGSYVPSLLLSDFCSPDSYFSILASPIFDSMTGFGGDGVPGTYTLPSYLPPTSSIMASSFVGCVLDGPFARDNYTIHLGPGKLITSHCLVRGIDNKYDKFLSSEAVGRAMSQPTFEKFRVELEGTPTVEHPNEHGSGHLVVGGDLGNLYSSPGDPIFFLHHANLDRLWWSWEMMDPLHRLEDMSGKTVKDKEIALDFLLHYDALGNTIPIRDVMDIRDFPLCYVYE
;
A
#
# COMPACT_ATOMS: atom_id res chain seq x y z
N MET A 1 -1.27 42.98 -10.01
CA MET A 1 -0.21 42.01 -10.34
C MET A 1 0.20 41.09 -9.17
N ILE A 2 -0.61 40.96 -8.10
CA ILE A 2 -0.30 40.06 -6.95
C ILE A 2 -1.36 38.94 -6.80
N SER A 3 -2.53 39.02 -7.44
CA SER A 3 -3.61 38.02 -7.30
C SER A 3 -3.50 36.80 -8.24
N THR A 4 -2.63 36.84 -9.25
CA THR A 4 -2.47 35.74 -10.22
C THR A 4 -1.39 34.72 -9.82
N LEU A 5 -0.48 35.07 -8.89
CA LEU A 5 0.60 34.18 -8.47
C LEU A 5 0.14 33.13 -7.43
N SER A 6 -0.81 33.48 -6.54
CA SER A 6 -1.36 32.53 -5.55
C SER A 6 -2.25 31.44 -6.16
N LEU A 7 -2.93 31.72 -7.28
CA LEU A 7 -3.74 30.70 -7.97
C LEU A 7 -2.87 29.66 -8.71
N VAL A 8 -1.71 30.07 -9.21
CA VAL A 8 -0.77 29.20 -9.94
C VAL A 8 -0.01 28.30 -8.98
N LEU A 9 0.33 28.78 -7.77
CA LEU A 9 0.99 27.97 -6.74
C LEU A 9 0.04 26.91 -6.16
N SER A 10 -1.22 27.25 -5.90
CA SER A 10 -2.23 26.28 -5.42
C SER A 10 -2.61 25.23 -6.48
N LEU A 11 -2.55 25.56 -7.78
CA LEU A 11 -2.76 24.60 -8.87
C LEU A 11 -1.61 23.59 -9.02
N LEU A 12 -0.36 24.00 -8.73
CA LEU A 12 0.81 23.13 -8.80
C LEU A 12 0.91 22.15 -7.62
N LEU A 13 0.34 22.51 -6.46
CA LEU A 13 0.28 21.62 -5.29
C LEU A 13 -0.73 20.47 -5.47
N ILE A 14 -1.92 20.72 -6.03
CA ILE A 14 -2.93 19.67 -6.27
C ILE A 14 -2.45 18.61 -7.29
N LEU A 15 -1.54 18.99 -8.20
CA LEU A 15 -0.99 18.10 -9.22
C LEU A 15 0.24 17.30 -8.77
N ARG A 16 0.80 17.60 -7.59
CA ARG A 16 2.03 16.98 -7.05
C ARG A 16 1.85 16.32 -5.66
N THR A 17 0.69 16.44 -5.03
CA THR A 17 0.41 15.79 -3.75
C THR A 17 0.11 14.30 -3.93
N PRO A 18 0.80 13.38 -3.22
CA PRO A 18 0.24 12.06 -2.95
C PRO A 18 -1.11 12.25 -2.22
N VAL A 19 -2.13 11.52 -2.65
CA VAL A 19 -3.49 11.66 -2.13
C VAL A 19 -3.54 11.00 -0.74
N LYS A 20 -3.45 11.81 0.33
CA LYS A 20 -3.82 11.38 1.69
C LYS A 20 -5.34 11.22 1.75
N ALA A 21 -5.82 10.05 2.17
CA ALA A 21 -7.21 9.84 2.55
C ALA A 21 -7.52 10.71 3.79
N PHE A 22 -8.53 11.57 3.70
CA PHE A 22 -9.04 12.30 4.87
C PHE A 22 -10.17 11.46 5.48
N PHE A 23 -9.90 10.86 6.64
CA PHE A 23 -10.89 10.23 7.51
C PHE A 23 -11.56 11.32 8.38
N ASP A 24 -12.83 11.16 8.76
CA ASP A 24 -13.45 12.03 9.75
C ASP A 24 -13.17 11.57 11.18
N GLU A 25 -13.66 12.36 12.14
CA GLU A 25 -13.45 12.25 13.59
C GLU A 25 -13.96 10.95 14.23
N ASN A 26 -14.56 10.02 13.47
CA ASN A 26 -14.89 8.65 13.90
C ASN A 26 -14.33 7.55 12.98
N GLY A 27 -13.42 7.86 12.04
CA GLY A 27 -12.77 6.85 11.19
C GLY A 27 -13.67 6.17 10.14
N ASP A 28 -14.90 6.68 9.93
CA ASP A 28 -15.87 6.09 9.01
C ASP A 28 -15.95 6.89 7.69
N LEU A 29 -16.21 6.20 6.57
CA LEU A 29 -16.57 6.88 5.32
C LEU A 29 -17.96 7.49 5.52
N ASN A 30 -18.08 8.83 5.45
CA ASN A 30 -19.36 9.53 5.64
C ASN A 30 -20.50 8.96 4.76
N GLY A 31 -21.30 8.07 5.35
CA GLY A 31 -22.50 7.49 4.78
C GLY A 31 -23.36 6.92 5.90
N ARG A 32 -24.31 7.72 6.41
CA ARG A 32 -25.30 7.25 7.40
C ARG A 32 -25.99 5.97 6.90
N TYR A 33 -25.70 4.87 7.58
CA TYR A 33 -26.49 3.67 7.85
C TYR A 33 -27.45 3.16 6.75
N TYR A 34 -27.10 2.00 6.19
CA TYR A 34 -28.06 0.90 6.01
C TYR A 34 -27.74 -0.20 7.02
N LYS A 35 -28.53 -0.29 8.09
CA LYS A 35 -28.56 -1.44 9.00
C LYS A 35 -28.96 -2.68 8.20
N GLY A 36 -28.01 -3.60 7.99
CA GLY A 36 -28.31 -4.96 7.54
C GLY A 36 -27.68 -5.36 6.20
N SER A 37 -26.38 -5.60 6.17
CA SER A 37 -25.73 -6.70 5.42
C SER A 37 -24.21 -6.59 5.59
N ARG A 38 -23.55 -7.75 5.69
CA ARG A 38 -22.13 -7.93 6.03
C ARG A 38 -21.22 -7.16 5.06
N TYR A 39 -20.47 -6.18 5.53
CA TYR A 39 -19.32 -5.65 4.80
C TYR A 39 -18.05 -6.34 5.32
N ARG A 40 -17.34 -7.05 4.44
CA ARG A 40 -15.98 -7.52 4.71
C ARG A 40 -15.06 -6.32 4.48
N SER A 41 -14.23 -5.97 5.46
CA SER A 41 -13.08 -5.10 5.24
C SER A 41 -12.18 -5.74 4.17
N CYS A 42 -11.58 -4.92 3.30
CA CYS A 42 -10.55 -5.42 2.39
C CYS A 42 -9.37 -5.94 3.23
N GLN A 43 -9.06 -7.23 3.12
CA GLN A 43 -7.93 -7.86 3.83
C GLN A 43 -6.57 -7.33 3.35
N THR A 44 -6.51 -6.74 2.16
CA THR A 44 -5.32 -6.08 1.60
C THR A 44 -5.76 -4.91 0.74
N VAL A 45 -5.22 -3.71 1.01
CA VAL A 45 -5.44 -2.52 0.19
C VAL A 45 -4.32 -2.43 -0.83
N ILE A 46 -4.71 -2.29 -2.09
CA ILE A 46 -3.78 -2.23 -3.21
C ILE A 46 -3.42 -0.79 -3.50
N GLU A 47 -2.13 -0.45 -3.40
CA GLU A 47 -1.63 0.88 -3.72
C GLU A 47 -1.32 1.01 -5.22
N ARG A 48 -2.00 1.95 -5.89
CA ARG A 48 -1.77 2.30 -7.28
C ARG A 48 -0.86 3.52 -7.39
N ARG A 49 0.31 3.38 -8.02
CA ARG A 49 1.33 4.45 -8.15
C ARG A 49 1.53 4.88 -9.60
N GLU A 50 2.14 6.06 -9.76
CA GLU A 50 2.39 6.66 -11.08
C GLU A 50 3.66 6.05 -11.69
N TRP A 51 3.62 5.65 -12.97
CA TRP A 51 4.74 4.91 -13.62
C TRP A 51 6.13 5.52 -13.44
N ARG A 52 6.27 6.85 -13.41
CA ARG A 52 7.56 7.55 -13.24
C ARG A 52 8.07 7.55 -11.81
N THR A 53 7.20 7.24 -10.85
CA THR A 53 7.59 7.10 -9.43
C THR A 53 8.15 5.72 -9.10
N LEU A 54 8.05 4.77 -10.04
CA LEU A 54 8.56 3.42 -9.89
C LEU A 54 10.07 3.36 -10.15
N ASN A 55 10.74 2.50 -9.39
CA ASN A 55 12.11 2.11 -9.71
C ASN A 55 12.12 1.08 -10.85
N ASP A 56 13.29 0.81 -11.41
CA ASP A 56 13.40 -0.04 -12.60
C ASP A 56 13.05 -1.50 -12.33
N SER A 57 13.29 -2.00 -11.11
CA SER A 57 12.88 -3.36 -10.71
C SER A 57 11.36 -3.50 -10.72
N GLU A 58 10.64 -2.51 -10.18
CA GLU A 58 9.17 -2.51 -10.14
C GLU A 58 8.56 -2.44 -11.55
N LYS A 59 9.17 -1.68 -12.47
CA LYS A 59 8.74 -1.63 -13.87
C LYS A 59 8.97 -2.98 -14.56
N THR A 60 10.15 -3.58 -14.38
CA THR A 60 10.49 -4.89 -14.92
C THR A 60 9.55 -5.98 -14.40
N GLU A 61 9.19 -5.94 -13.11
CA GLU A 61 8.24 -6.86 -12.50
C GLU A 61 6.88 -6.83 -13.20
N TYR A 62 6.34 -5.63 -13.42
CA TYR A 62 5.08 -5.46 -14.14
C TYR A 62 5.13 -6.00 -15.57
N ILE A 63 6.18 -5.64 -16.29
CA ILE A 63 6.40 -6.08 -17.68
C ILE A 63 6.46 -7.61 -17.74
N ASN A 64 7.15 -8.25 -16.80
CA ASN A 64 7.25 -9.70 -16.73
C ASN A 64 5.92 -10.36 -16.38
N ALA A 65 5.12 -9.76 -15.49
CA ALA A 65 3.77 -10.25 -15.16
C ALA A 65 2.86 -10.27 -16.41
N VAL A 66 2.86 -9.18 -17.19
CA VAL A 66 2.12 -9.12 -18.46
C VAL A 66 2.59 -10.19 -19.44
N LYS A 67 3.91 -10.34 -19.63
CA LYS A 67 4.47 -11.37 -20.51
C LYS A 67 4.12 -12.78 -20.07
N CYS A 68 4.05 -13.01 -18.77
CA CYS A 68 3.66 -14.30 -18.25
C CYS A 68 2.20 -14.64 -18.60
N LEU A 69 1.29 -13.67 -18.50
CA LEU A 69 -0.10 -13.86 -18.95
C LEU A 69 -0.17 -14.17 -20.46
N GLN A 70 0.71 -13.58 -21.26
CA GLN A 70 0.83 -13.84 -22.70
C GLN A 70 1.46 -15.21 -23.02
N SER A 71 2.16 -15.84 -22.07
CA SER A 71 2.79 -17.15 -22.29
C SER A 71 1.96 -18.32 -21.79
N HIS A 72 0.90 -18.08 -21.01
CA HIS A 72 0.07 -19.12 -20.42
C HIS A 72 -1.23 -19.31 -21.17
N PRO A 73 -1.72 -20.55 -21.32
CA PRO A 73 -2.96 -20.83 -22.02
C PRO A 73 -4.17 -20.22 -21.31
N ALA A 74 -5.17 -19.82 -22.11
CA ALA A 74 -6.47 -19.37 -21.63
C ALA A 74 -7.11 -20.41 -20.69
N LEU A 75 -7.85 -19.92 -19.69
CA LEU A 75 -8.48 -20.70 -18.63
C LEU A 75 -9.96 -20.97 -18.89
N ASP A 76 -10.66 -20.04 -19.53
CA ASP A 76 -12.09 -20.07 -19.78
C ASP A 76 -12.38 -20.76 -21.12
N PRO A 77 -12.87 -22.02 -21.11
CA PRO A 77 -13.20 -22.74 -22.33
C PRO A 77 -14.40 -22.13 -23.09
N VAL A 78 -15.11 -21.17 -22.49
CA VAL A 78 -16.27 -20.49 -23.11
C VAL A 78 -15.83 -19.43 -24.12
N ILE A 79 -14.64 -18.85 -23.96
CA ILE A 79 -14.11 -17.83 -24.86
C ILE A 79 -13.12 -18.48 -25.83
N ALA A 80 -13.67 -19.26 -26.77
CA ALA A 80 -12.92 -20.16 -27.65
C ALA A 80 -11.85 -19.45 -28.53
N GLU A 81 -11.96 -18.13 -28.71
CA GLU A 81 -11.00 -17.32 -29.45
C GLU A 81 -9.75 -16.89 -28.66
N ALA A 82 -9.76 -16.97 -27.33
CA ALA A 82 -8.59 -16.64 -26.52
C ALA A 82 -7.61 -17.82 -26.49
N GLN A 83 -6.35 -17.58 -26.86
CA GLN A 83 -5.29 -18.61 -26.76
C GLN A 83 -4.50 -18.47 -25.47
N THR A 84 -4.29 -17.24 -25.01
CA THR A 84 -3.52 -16.93 -23.82
C THR A 84 -4.41 -16.28 -22.76
N ARG A 85 -3.96 -16.29 -21.50
CA ARG A 85 -4.68 -15.61 -20.41
C ARG A 85 -4.80 -14.11 -20.66
N PHE A 86 -3.82 -13.52 -21.36
CA PHE A 86 -3.90 -12.11 -21.75
C PHE A 86 -4.97 -11.88 -22.84
N ASP A 87 -5.12 -12.79 -23.80
CA ASP A 87 -6.14 -12.71 -24.86
C ASP A 87 -7.57 -12.78 -24.31
N GLU A 88 -7.79 -13.46 -23.17
CA GLU A 88 -9.11 -13.57 -22.54
C GLU A 88 -9.68 -12.20 -22.16
N PHE A 89 -8.84 -11.28 -21.70
CA PHE A 89 -9.31 -9.93 -21.37
C PHE A 89 -9.76 -9.19 -22.60
N GLN A 90 -8.99 -9.31 -23.69
CA GLN A 90 -9.34 -8.70 -24.95
C GLN A 90 -10.63 -9.30 -25.52
N ALA A 91 -10.76 -10.63 -25.53
CA ALA A 91 -11.94 -11.32 -26.00
C ALA A 91 -13.19 -10.98 -25.16
N TYR A 92 -13.05 -10.92 -23.83
CA TYR A 92 -14.14 -10.49 -22.96
C TYR A 92 -14.55 -9.04 -23.24
N HIS A 93 -13.59 -8.16 -23.52
CA HIS A 93 -13.86 -6.77 -23.87
C HIS A 93 -14.63 -6.69 -25.18
N ILE A 94 -14.18 -7.42 -26.21
CA ILE A 94 -14.85 -7.53 -27.52
C ILE A 94 -16.31 -7.96 -27.35
N HIS A 95 -16.57 -8.99 -26.53
CA HIS A 95 -17.93 -9.49 -26.31
C HIS A 95 -18.87 -8.48 -25.66
N ILE A 96 -18.37 -7.64 -24.75
CA ILE A 96 -19.21 -6.65 -24.06
C ILE A 96 -19.11 -5.24 -24.66
N ALA A 97 -18.21 -5.02 -25.63
CA ALA A 97 -17.88 -3.70 -26.14
C ALA A 97 -19.12 -2.98 -26.70
N ASN A 98 -19.98 -3.72 -27.39
CA ASN A 98 -21.23 -3.16 -27.91
C ASN A 98 -22.19 -2.72 -26.81
N ASP A 99 -22.27 -3.42 -25.67
CA ASP A 99 -23.15 -3.06 -24.54
C ASP A 99 -22.59 -1.90 -23.69
N VAL A 100 -21.28 -1.66 -23.79
CA VAL A 100 -20.52 -0.75 -22.93
C VAL A 100 -20.18 0.56 -23.65
N HIS A 101 -19.98 0.51 -24.97
CA HIS A 101 -19.53 1.63 -25.79
C HIS A 101 -20.57 2.10 -26.82
N VAL A 102 -21.85 1.67 -26.78
CA VAL A 102 -22.82 1.91 -27.86
C VAL A 102 -22.70 3.33 -28.45
N VAL A 103 -22.22 3.38 -29.69
CA VAL A 103 -22.15 4.56 -30.57
C VAL A 103 -23.31 4.43 -31.54
N VAL A 104 -24.19 5.42 -31.62
CA VAL A 104 -25.11 5.57 -32.75
C VAL A 104 -24.99 7.00 -33.28
N TRP A 105 -24.58 7.14 -34.54
CA TRP A 105 -24.67 8.36 -35.35
C TRP A 105 -25.35 8.02 -36.68
N PRO A 106 -26.03 8.99 -37.33
CA PRO A 106 -27.37 9.48 -37.04
C PRO A 106 -28.43 8.77 -37.91
N ILE A 107 -29.63 8.51 -37.37
CA ILE A 107 -30.83 8.51 -38.21
C ILE A 107 -31.48 9.87 -38.00
N SER A 108 -31.53 10.65 -39.08
CA SER A 108 -32.20 11.93 -39.17
C SER A 108 -33.63 11.85 -38.62
N SER A 109 -34.01 12.89 -37.87
CA SER A 109 -35.33 13.15 -37.28
C SER A 109 -35.64 12.36 -36.00
N VAL A 110 -35.53 13.03 -34.85
CA VAL A 110 -36.63 13.31 -33.92
C VAL A 110 -36.01 14.02 -32.71
N ALA A 111 -36.22 15.33 -32.63
CA ALA A 111 -36.05 16.07 -31.39
C ALA A 111 -37.23 15.72 -30.48
N GLN A 112 -37.03 14.87 -29.46
CA GLN A 112 -38.03 14.67 -28.41
C GLN A 112 -37.40 14.66 -27.02
N THR A 113 -37.96 15.52 -26.17
CA THR A 113 -37.76 15.65 -24.73
C THR A 113 -37.93 14.32 -24.00
N PHE A 114 -36.93 13.92 -23.21
CA PHE A 114 -36.98 12.69 -22.40
C PHE A 114 -37.86 12.85 -21.14
N PRO A 115 -38.73 11.86 -20.81
CA PRO A 115 -39.49 11.83 -19.56
C PRO A 115 -38.63 11.61 -18.31
N GLU A 116 -39.05 12.20 -17.20
CA GLU A 116 -38.35 12.25 -15.89
C GLU A 116 -38.08 10.88 -15.23
N ALA A 117 -38.73 9.81 -15.71
CA ALA A 117 -38.58 8.44 -15.19
C ALA A 117 -37.29 7.73 -15.64
N LEU A 118 -36.66 8.16 -16.75
CA LEU A 118 -35.48 7.50 -17.33
C LEU A 118 -34.13 8.07 -16.84
N ARG A 119 -34.12 9.17 -16.07
CA ARG A 119 -32.93 9.72 -15.38
C ARG A 119 -32.38 8.83 -14.25
N LYS A 120 -33.04 7.70 -13.95
CA LYS A 120 -32.85 6.95 -12.69
C LYS A 120 -32.06 5.64 -12.80
N ARG A 121 -31.45 5.31 -13.95
CA ARG A 121 -30.57 4.14 -14.09
C ARG A 121 -29.16 4.62 -14.41
N PRO A 122 -28.09 4.02 -13.86
CA PRO A 122 -26.71 4.52 -13.96
C PRO A 122 -25.98 4.12 -15.24
N SER A 123 -25.00 4.93 -15.67
CA SER A 123 -24.13 4.65 -16.81
C SER A 123 -23.21 3.47 -16.49
N LYS A 124 -22.94 2.61 -17.49
CA LYS A 124 -22.14 1.38 -17.29
C LYS A 124 -20.67 1.55 -17.64
N ARG A 125 -20.27 2.51 -18.48
CA ARG A 125 -18.95 2.57 -19.11
C ARG A 125 -17.81 2.78 -18.09
N MET A 126 -17.82 3.84 -17.28
CA MET A 126 -16.84 4.04 -16.20
C MET A 126 -16.81 2.87 -15.21
N TRP A 127 -17.98 2.30 -14.87
CA TRP A 127 -18.06 1.20 -13.91
C TRP A 127 -17.51 -0.11 -14.47
N VAL A 128 -17.79 -0.40 -15.74
CA VAL A 128 -17.26 -1.56 -16.45
C VAL A 128 -15.76 -1.44 -16.63
N HIS A 129 -15.21 -0.27 -16.95
CA HIS A 129 -13.77 -0.06 -17.07
C HIS A 129 -13.06 -0.05 -15.71
N ARG A 130 -13.68 0.49 -14.65
CA ARG A 130 -13.23 0.28 -13.27
C ARG A 130 -13.21 -1.23 -12.97
N ARG A 131 -14.28 -1.95 -13.30
CA ARG A 131 -14.35 -3.40 -13.11
C ARG A 131 -13.38 -4.15 -14.03
N PHE A 132 -13.03 -3.68 -15.22
CA PHE A 132 -12.05 -4.27 -16.14
C PHE A 132 -10.63 -4.03 -15.68
N THR A 133 -10.37 -2.84 -15.14
CA THR A 133 -9.11 -2.53 -14.45
C THR A 133 -9.00 -3.39 -13.19
N ILE A 134 -10.12 -3.60 -12.47
CA ILE A 134 -10.20 -4.49 -11.31
C ILE A 134 -10.33 -5.98 -11.72
N LEU A 135 -10.70 -6.39 -12.93
CA LEU A 135 -10.86 -7.82 -13.31
C LEU A 135 -9.64 -8.28 -14.10
N GLY A 136 -9.15 -7.41 -14.97
CA GLY A 136 -7.86 -7.46 -15.65
C GLY A 136 -6.68 -7.48 -14.70
N LEU A 137 -6.84 -6.90 -13.50
CA LEU A 137 -5.77 -6.80 -12.51
C LEU A 137 -6.13 -7.28 -11.11
N ASP A 138 -7.39 -7.66 -10.78
CA ASP A 138 -7.80 -7.91 -9.37
C ASP A 138 -8.81 -9.08 -9.11
N SER A 139 -9.88 -9.31 -9.90
CA SER A 139 -11.10 -9.96 -9.33
C SER A 139 -11.75 -11.16 -10.03
N ARG A 140 -11.33 -11.56 -11.23
CA ARG A 140 -11.50 -12.97 -11.69
C ARG A 140 -10.21 -13.79 -11.50
N PHE A 141 -9.15 -13.04 -11.27
CA PHE A 141 -7.85 -13.49 -10.84
C PHE A 141 -7.92 -13.96 -9.36
N GLY A 142 -8.43 -13.16 -8.42
CA GLY A 142 -8.45 -13.51 -6.98
C GLY A 142 -9.09 -14.85 -6.60
N SER A 143 -10.28 -15.21 -7.12
CA SER A 143 -10.98 -16.42 -6.66
C SER A 143 -10.46 -17.75 -7.25
N TRP A 144 -9.67 -17.70 -8.32
CA TRP A 144 -8.99 -18.89 -8.90
C TRP A 144 -7.50 -18.92 -8.54
N LEU A 145 -6.89 -17.77 -8.22
CA LEU A 145 -5.55 -17.70 -7.64
C LEU A 145 -5.51 -18.07 -6.16
N GLU A 146 -6.56 -17.79 -5.39
CA GLU A 146 -6.67 -18.26 -4.01
C GLU A 146 -6.67 -19.79 -3.90
N SER A 147 -6.90 -20.53 -5.01
CA SER A 147 -6.71 -21.98 -5.04
C SER A 147 -5.44 -22.47 -5.72
N ASP A 148 -4.71 -21.66 -6.52
CA ASP A 148 -3.56 -22.19 -7.26
C ASP A 148 -2.38 -21.20 -7.53
N VAL A 149 -2.49 -19.97 -8.04
CA VAL A 149 -1.30 -19.09 -8.25
C VAL A 149 -1.26 -17.97 -7.20
N SER A 150 -0.10 -17.48 -6.76
CA SER A 150 0.00 -16.30 -5.88
C SER A 150 0.84 -15.19 -6.52
N LEU A 151 0.24 -14.21 -7.22
CA LEU A 151 1.03 -13.05 -7.67
C LEU A 151 1.41 -12.14 -6.48
N PRO A 152 2.65 -11.59 -6.44
CA PRO A 152 3.04 -10.54 -5.53
C PRO A 152 2.37 -9.25 -6.00
N LYS A 153 1.39 -8.79 -5.22
CA LYS A 153 0.80 -7.45 -5.32
C LYS A 153 0.02 -7.21 -6.64
N PRO A 154 -1.26 -6.82 -6.56
CA PRO A 154 -1.96 -6.22 -7.70
C PRO A 154 -1.38 -4.82 -7.98
N LEU A 155 -0.15 -4.71 -8.46
CA LEU A 155 0.45 -3.41 -8.80
C LEU A 155 -0.24 -2.83 -10.04
N VAL A 156 -1.29 -2.05 -9.82
CA VAL A 156 -2.01 -1.36 -10.88
C VAL A 156 -1.48 0.06 -10.99
N PHE A 157 -0.70 0.32 -12.02
CA PHE A 157 -0.12 1.64 -12.27
C PHE A 157 -1.05 2.51 -13.07
N TYR A 158 -0.91 3.83 -12.91
CA TYR A 158 -1.57 4.79 -13.77
C TYR A 158 -0.55 5.76 -14.38
N VAL A 159 -0.89 6.33 -15.55
CA VAL A 159 0.00 7.22 -16.29
C VAL A 159 -0.64 8.58 -16.41
N ILE A 160 0.08 9.62 -15.98
CA ILE A 160 -0.35 11.01 -16.23
C ILE A 160 0.38 11.51 -17.50
N LEU A 161 -0.33 11.56 -18.63
CA LEU A 161 0.19 12.01 -19.94
C LEU A 161 0.40 13.54 -20.04
N THR A 162 0.46 14.27 -18.93
CA THR A 162 0.28 15.75 -18.92
C THR A 162 1.57 16.57 -19.09
N SER A 163 2.77 15.98 -19.20
CA SER A 163 4.03 16.75 -19.05
C SER A 163 5.02 16.75 -20.21
N PHE A 164 4.69 16.25 -21.40
CA PHE A 164 5.62 16.30 -22.53
C PHE A 164 5.09 17.14 -23.70
N ARG A 165 6.02 17.86 -24.36
CA ARG A 165 5.75 18.52 -25.65
C ARG A 165 5.51 17.51 -26.79
N ARG A 166 5.82 16.22 -26.57
CA ARG A 166 5.56 15.06 -27.46
C ARG A 166 5.37 13.78 -26.64
N LEU A 167 4.32 13.02 -26.91
CA LEU A 167 3.96 11.76 -26.24
C LEU A 167 5.07 10.72 -26.32
N ARG A 168 5.74 10.65 -27.48
CA ARG A 168 6.83 9.71 -27.82
C ARG A 168 8.03 9.76 -26.87
N ASN A 169 8.21 10.86 -26.14
CA ASN A 169 9.33 11.03 -25.20
C ASN A 169 8.97 10.62 -23.76
N SER A 170 7.76 10.10 -23.54
CA SER A 170 7.34 9.65 -22.22
C SER A 170 8.14 8.42 -21.78
N PRO A 171 8.60 8.34 -20.50
CA PRO A 171 9.30 7.16 -19.96
C PRO A 171 8.51 5.85 -20.03
N ILE A 172 7.19 5.92 -20.25
CA ILE A 172 6.38 4.72 -20.49
C ILE A 172 6.75 4.00 -21.79
N PHE A 173 7.33 4.70 -22.77
CA PHE A 173 7.76 4.14 -24.04
C PHE A 173 9.27 3.83 -24.08
N ASP A 174 9.94 3.87 -22.93
CA ASP A 174 11.34 3.51 -22.84
C ASP A 174 11.56 2.06 -23.33
N PRO A 175 12.58 1.79 -24.16
CA PRO A 175 12.78 0.46 -24.76
C PRO A 175 13.36 -0.56 -23.76
N VAL A 176 13.71 -0.18 -22.54
CA VAL A 176 14.24 -1.10 -21.52
C VAL A 176 13.26 -1.23 -20.37
N THR A 177 12.80 -0.09 -19.86
CA THR A 177 11.99 0.02 -18.63
C THR A 177 10.54 0.41 -18.91
N GLY A 178 10.13 0.47 -20.18
CA GLY A 178 8.78 0.83 -20.63
C GLY A 178 8.15 -0.23 -21.54
N PHE A 179 7.21 0.18 -22.39
CA PHE A 179 6.37 -0.69 -23.20
C PHE A 179 6.74 -0.68 -24.69
N GLY A 180 7.95 -0.20 -25.04
CA GLY A 180 8.37 0.01 -26.42
C GLY A 180 7.80 1.28 -27.04
N GLY A 181 8.41 1.71 -28.14
CA GLY A 181 8.17 2.96 -28.83
C GLY A 181 6.95 2.98 -29.74
N ASP A 182 6.99 3.90 -30.70
CA ASP A 182 5.98 4.02 -31.76
C ASP A 182 6.16 2.92 -32.82
N GLY A 183 5.10 2.61 -33.54
CA GLY A 183 5.13 1.67 -34.64
C GLY A 183 6.03 2.13 -35.79
N VAL A 184 6.80 1.24 -36.40
CA VAL A 184 7.66 1.57 -37.55
C VAL A 184 6.83 1.61 -38.84
N PRO A 185 6.68 2.76 -39.52
CA PRO A 185 5.83 2.87 -40.71
C PRO A 185 6.17 1.82 -41.78
N GLY A 186 5.14 1.18 -42.35
CA GLY A 186 5.29 0.19 -43.43
C GLY A 186 5.66 -1.22 -42.97
N THR A 187 5.83 -1.47 -41.67
CA THR A 187 6.03 -2.82 -41.12
C THR A 187 4.73 -3.58 -40.89
N TYR A 188 3.59 -2.88 -40.89
CA TYR A 188 2.26 -3.46 -40.80
C TYR A 188 1.38 -2.96 -41.95
N THR A 189 0.59 -3.87 -42.52
CA THR A 189 -0.42 -3.55 -43.53
C THR A 189 -1.76 -4.03 -43.00
N LEU A 190 -2.72 -3.13 -42.88
CA LEU A 190 -4.07 -3.47 -42.46
C LEU A 190 -4.69 -4.51 -43.43
N PRO A 191 -5.36 -5.55 -42.91
CA PRO A 191 -6.16 -6.46 -43.73
C PRO A 191 -7.16 -5.67 -44.59
N THR A 192 -7.52 -6.16 -45.78
CA THR A 192 -8.46 -5.45 -46.67
C THR A 192 -9.91 -5.96 -46.56
N ASP A 193 -10.12 -7.03 -45.79
CA ASP A 193 -11.35 -7.82 -45.68
C ASP A 193 -12.13 -7.55 -44.37
N TYR A 194 -11.87 -6.43 -43.70
CA TYR A 194 -12.64 -6.04 -42.52
C TYR A 194 -13.95 -5.35 -42.87
N ASP A 195 -15.02 -5.70 -42.14
CA ASP A 195 -16.29 -4.98 -42.20
C ASP A 195 -16.20 -3.64 -41.47
N SER A 196 -17.04 -2.69 -41.88
CA SER A 196 -17.39 -1.46 -41.16
C SER A 196 -17.67 -1.69 -39.67
N ASP A 197 -18.23 -2.84 -39.30
CA ASP A 197 -18.45 -3.24 -37.90
C ASP A 197 -17.15 -3.34 -37.09
N SER A 198 -15.99 -3.59 -37.71
CA SER A 198 -14.69 -3.61 -37.00
C SER A 198 -14.21 -2.22 -36.56
N ARG A 199 -14.80 -1.15 -37.12
CA ARG A 199 -14.50 0.27 -36.83
C ARG A 199 -13.02 0.63 -36.80
N ILE A 200 -12.27 0.05 -37.73
CA ILE A 200 -10.86 0.37 -37.93
C ILE A 200 -10.76 1.77 -38.55
N ILE A 201 -9.88 2.60 -38.01
CA ILE A 201 -9.57 3.93 -38.54
C ILE A 201 -8.14 3.89 -39.09
N PRO A 202 -7.96 3.66 -40.42
CA PRO A 202 -6.66 3.32 -40.99
C PRO A 202 -5.49 4.29 -40.68
N PRO A 203 -5.70 5.62 -40.63
CA PRO A 203 -4.63 6.56 -40.29
C PRO A 203 -3.95 6.34 -38.93
N TYR A 204 -4.60 5.66 -37.99
CA TYR A 204 -4.01 5.37 -36.68
C TYR A 204 -3.15 4.09 -36.67
N TYR A 205 -3.24 3.22 -37.68
CA TYR A 205 -2.47 1.98 -37.76
C TYR A 205 -1.18 2.19 -38.58
N VAL A 206 -0.13 2.68 -37.93
CA VAL A 206 1.10 3.10 -38.63
C VAL A 206 2.07 1.93 -38.83
N GLY A 207 2.34 1.13 -37.79
CA GLY A 207 3.33 0.07 -37.89
C GLY A 207 3.49 -0.80 -36.64
N CYS A 208 4.24 -1.88 -36.77
CA CYS A 208 4.64 -2.74 -35.67
C CYS A 208 5.56 -2.00 -34.70
N VAL A 209 5.33 -2.19 -33.40
CA VAL A 209 6.32 -1.90 -32.35
C VAL A 209 7.51 -2.86 -32.56
N THR A 210 8.72 -2.33 -32.63
CA THR A 210 9.94 -3.13 -32.94
C THR A 210 11.02 -3.06 -31.86
N ASP A 211 10.78 -2.28 -30.81
CA ASP A 211 11.65 -2.12 -29.66
C ASP A 211 10.87 -2.34 -28.35
N GLY A 212 11.60 -2.40 -27.24
CA GLY A 212 10.98 -2.63 -25.95
C GLY A 212 10.60 -4.09 -25.69
N PRO A 213 10.09 -4.35 -24.48
CA PRO A 213 9.71 -5.70 -24.05
C PRO A 213 8.64 -6.37 -24.92
N PHE A 214 7.83 -5.59 -25.64
CA PHE A 214 6.69 -6.07 -26.44
C PHE A 214 6.96 -6.05 -27.96
N ALA A 215 8.20 -5.85 -28.41
CA ALA A 215 8.56 -5.85 -29.84
C ALA A 215 8.14 -7.13 -30.60
N ASN A 216 8.18 -8.28 -29.93
CA ASN A 216 7.83 -9.59 -30.50
C ASN A 216 6.48 -10.11 -29.99
N TYR A 217 5.63 -9.22 -29.48
CA TYR A 217 4.31 -9.61 -29.01
C TYR A 217 3.36 -9.83 -30.19
N THR A 218 2.81 -11.04 -30.28
CA THR A 218 1.79 -11.41 -31.25
C THR A 218 0.41 -11.13 -30.70
N VAL A 219 -0.27 -10.13 -31.28
CA VAL A 219 -1.68 -9.85 -31.08
C VAL A 219 -2.49 -10.79 -31.98
N ARG A 220 -3.49 -11.48 -31.41
CA ARG A 220 -4.29 -12.51 -32.12
C ARG A 220 -5.72 -12.11 -32.38
N LEU A 221 -6.23 -11.20 -31.56
CA LEU A 221 -7.57 -10.64 -31.68
C LEU A 221 -7.41 -9.20 -32.13
N GLY A 222 -8.22 -8.78 -33.09
CA GLY A 222 -8.09 -7.51 -33.78
C GLY A 222 -7.18 -7.56 -35.02
N PRO A 223 -7.00 -6.41 -35.68
CA PRO A 223 -7.59 -5.11 -35.31
C PRO A 223 -9.13 -5.12 -35.40
N GLY A 224 -9.80 -4.44 -34.47
CA GLY A 224 -11.27 -4.48 -34.41
C GLY A 224 -11.82 -5.85 -34.02
N LEU A 225 -12.72 -6.40 -34.85
CA LEU A 225 -13.37 -7.70 -34.65
C LEU A 225 -12.65 -8.85 -35.37
N LEU A 226 -11.53 -8.56 -36.04
CA LEU A 226 -10.77 -9.57 -36.77
C LEU A 226 -10.12 -10.58 -35.82
N LYS A 227 -9.81 -11.76 -36.35
CA LYS A 227 -9.05 -12.81 -35.66
C LYS A 227 -7.82 -13.11 -36.49
N THR A 228 -6.80 -12.28 -36.35
CA THR A 228 -5.57 -12.34 -37.16
C THR A 228 -4.35 -12.22 -36.27
N ASP A 229 -3.37 -13.08 -36.50
CA ASP A 229 -2.06 -12.97 -35.86
C ASP A 229 -1.28 -11.83 -36.52
N HIS A 230 -0.90 -10.84 -35.73
CA HIS A 230 -0.10 -9.70 -36.17
C HIS A 230 0.76 -9.18 -35.01
N CYS A 231 1.71 -8.31 -35.32
CA CYS A 231 2.50 -7.60 -34.31
C CYS A 231 1.63 -6.62 -33.53
N LEU A 232 2.07 -6.18 -32.35
CA LEU A 232 1.48 -5.01 -31.68
C LEU A 232 1.64 -3.77 -32.57
N VAL A 233 0.52 -3.18 -33.01
CA VAL A 233 0.53 -2.00 -33.88
C VAL A 233 0.26 -0.75 -33.07
N ARG A 234 1.07 0.30 -33.31
CA ARG A 234 0.88 1.65 -32.76
C ARG A 234 0.93 2.70 -33.87
N GLY A 235 0.51 3.91 -33.54
CA GLY A 235 0.56 5.07 -34.44
C GLY A 235 0.38 6.35 -33.66
N MET A 236 1.40 6.73 -32.89
CA MET A 236 1.28 7.79 -31.89
C MET A 236 0.95 9.15 -32.50
N ASN A 237 -0.14 9.74 -32.04
CA ASN A 237 -0.63 11.04 -32.48
C ASN A 237 -0.51 12.09 -31.37
N ASP A 238 0.55 12.90 -31.44
CA ASP A 238 0.81 13.99 -30.48
C ASP A 238 -0.34 15.01 -30.41
N THR A 239 -1.15 15.17 -31.47
CA THR A 239 -2.26 16.14 -31.47
C THR A 239 -3.38 15.75 -30.52
N ALA A 240 -3.57 14.45 -30.24
CA ALA A 240 -4.53 13.98 -29.24
C ALA A 240 -4.12 14.37 -27.80
N GLY A 241 -2.86 14.77 -27.58
CA GLY A 241 -2.39 15.30 -26.31
C GLY A 241 -3.15 16.53 -25.81
N GLN A 242 -3.85 17.26 -26.69
CA GLN A 242 -4.70 18.39 -26.29
C GLN A 242 -5.83 18.00 -25.33
N TYR A 243 -6.31 16.75 -25.41
CA TYR A 243 -7.35 16.20 -24.53
C TYR A 243 -6.80 15.69 -23.20
N LEU A 244 -5.48 15.65 -23.03
CA LEU A 244 -4.77 15.02 -21.91
C LEU A 244 -4.04 16.04 -21.04
N THR A 245 -4.40 17.31 -21.14
CA THR A 245 -3.75 18.39 -20.39
C THR A 245 -4.24 18.46 -18.95
N ALA A 246 -3.41 19.01 -18.07
CA ALA A 246 -3.80 19.27 -16.67
C ALA A 246 -5.03 20.18 -16.56
N ALA A 247 -5.24 21.08 -17.52
CA ALA A 247 -6.41 21.95 -17.58
C ALA A 247 -7.71 21.15 -17.85
N VAL A 248 -7.66 20.16 -18.76
CA VAL A 248 -8.80 19.28 -19.04
C VAL A 248 -9.17 18.44 -17.81
N ILE A 249 -8.16 17.86 -17.13
CA ILE A 249 -8.38 17.09 -15.89
C ILE A 249 -9.00 17.99 -14.81
N ALA A 250 -8.44 19.19 -14.60
CA ALA A 250 -8.96 20.14 -13.63
C ALA A 250 -10.38 20.62 -13.95
N ASN A 251 -10.77 20.68 -15.23
CA ASN A 251 -12.14 21.00 -15.63
C ASN A 251 -13.11 19.87 -15.27
N ALA A 252 -12.72 18.62 -15.51
CA ALA A 252 -13.54 17.46 -15.16
C ALA A 252 -13.71 17.32 -13.64
N THR A 253 -12.64 17.42 -12.85
CA THR A 253 -12.72 17.24 -11.39
C THR A 253 -13.53 18.34 -10.68
N LYS A 254 -13.80 19.46 -11.35
CA LYS A 254 -14.66 20.54 -10.84
C LYS A 254 -16.15 20.33 -11.10
N GLN A 255 -16.54 19.38 -11.94
CA GLN A 255 -17.94 19.20 -12.31
C GLN A 255 -18.81 18.89 -11.08
N PRO A 256 -20.01 19.46 -10.96
CA PRO A 256 -20.79 19.38 -9.73
C PRO A 256 -21.48 18.03 -9.53
N THR A 257 -21.83 17.34 -10.62
CA THR A 257 -22.57 16.07 -10.62
C THR A 257 -21.82 14.98 -11.39
N TYR A 258 -22.11 13.72 -11.08
CA TYR A 258 -21.51 12.56 -11.74
C TYR A 258 -21.73 12.58 -13.26
N GLU A 259 -22.92 12.93 -13.73
CA GLU A 259 -23.22 12.95 -15.17
C GLU A 259 -22.39 14.00 -15.93
N LEU A 260 -22.18 15.18 -15.34
CA LEU A 260 -21.34 16.22 -15.93
C LEU A 260 -19.85 15.83 -15.87
N PHE A 261 -19.42 15.25 -14.76
CA PHE A 261 -18.08 14.70 -14.62
C PHE A 261 -17.81 13.61 -15.68
N ARG A 262 -18.70 12.63 -15.79
CA ARG A 262 -18.64 11.54 -16.75
C ARG A 262 -18.60 12.08 -18.18
N ALA A 263 -19.47 13.03 -18.53
CA ALA A 263 -19.48 13.64 -19.85
C ALA A 263 -18.16 14.37 -20.19
N GLU A 264 -17.50 14.98 -19.21
CA GLU A 264 -16.18 15.61 -19.40
C GLU A 264 -15.03 14.59 -19.48
N VAL A 265 -15.18 13.41 -18.90
CA VAL A 265 -14.18 12.32 -18.96
C VAL A 265 -14.32 11.49 -20.24
N GLU A 266 -15.54 11.02 -20.53
CA GLU A 266 -15.86 10.06 -21.60
C GLU A 266 -16.38 10.70 -22.89
N GLY A 267 -16.85 11.94 -22.84
CA GLY A 267 -17.66 12.56 -23.89
C GLY A 267 -19.17 12.37 -23.69
N SER A 268 -19.96 13.11 -24.45
CA SER A 268 -21.42 12.93 -24.54
C SER A 268 -21.75 11.90 -25.64
N PRO A 269 -22.76 11.02 -25.48
CA PRO A 269 -23.17 10.06 -26.52
C PRO A 269 -23.66 10.67 -27.85
N LEU A 270 -23.50 11.98 -28.08
CA LEU A 270 -24.16 12.74 -29.17
C LEU A 270 -23.30 13.86 -29.77
N THR A 271 -21.98 13.88 -29.52
CA THR A 271 -21.09 14.92 -30.07
C THR A 271 -19.81 14.32 -30.63
N GLU A 272 -19.27 14.88 -31.72
CA GLU A 272 -17.95 14.57 -32.30
C GLU A 272 -16.78 15.04 -31.40
N ASP A 273 -17.07 15.59 -30.22
CA ASP A 273 -16.09 16.13 -29.27
C ASP A 273 -15.45 15.04 -28.40
N HIS A 274 -14.27 14.57 -28.82
CA HIS A 274 -13.43 13.67 -28.03
C HIS A 274 -13.03 14.30 -26.67
N ARG A 275 -13.00 13.46 -25.62
CA ARG A 275 -12.59 13.84 -24.26
C ARG A 275 -11.40 13.01 -23.78
N MET A 276 -10.95 13.22 -22.54
CA MET A 276 -9.68 12.66 -22.06
C MET A 276 -9.59 11.13 -22.11
N HIS A 277 -10.71 10.41 -21.95
CA HIS A 277 -10.77 8.97 -22.16
C HIS A 277 -10.37 8.60 -23.60
N ASP A 278 -11.02 9.21 -24.59
CA ASP A 278 -10.76 8.95 -26.01
C ASP A 278 -9.39 9.51 -26.42
N GLY A 279 -8.98 10.62 -25.82
CA GLY A 279 -7.68 11.25 -26.04
C GLY A 279 -6.51 10.30 -25.78
N GLY A 280 -6.59 9.46 -24.74
CA GLY A 280 -5.53 8.47 -24.45
C GLY A 280 -5.45 7.38 -25.51
N HIS A 281 -6.61 6.86 -25.94
CA HIS A 281 -6.74 5.88 -27.02
C HIS A 281 -6.18 6.42 -28.35
N LEU A 282 -6.62 7.63 -28.74
CA LEU A 282 -6.19 8.29 -29.97
C LEU A 282 -4.72 8.73 -29.94
N ALA A 283 -4.17 9.04 -28.76
CA ALA A 283 -2.78 9.44 -28.61
C ALA A 283 -1.82 8.29 -28.91
N ILE A 284 -2.14 7.06 -28.51
CA ILE A 284 -1.30 5.89 -28.77
C ILE A 284 -1.48 5.37 -30.21
N GLY A 285 -2.71 5.42 -30.73
CA GLY A 285 -3.01 4.90 -32.07
C GLY A 285 -2.97 3.37 -32.13
N GLY A 286 -3.03 2.82 -33.33
CA GLY A 286 -3.01 1.37 -33.60
C GLY A 286 -4.11 0.66 -32.84
N GLU A 287 -3.77 -0.41 -32.10
CA GLU A 287 -4.74 -1.17 -31.30
C GLU A 287 -5.50 -0.28 -30.33
N MET A 288 -4.82 0.63 -29.63
CA MET A 288 -5.44 1.56 -28.69
C MET A 288 -6.47 2.50 -29.33
N SER A 289 -6.40 2.77 -30.63
CA SER A 289 -7.41 3.60 -31.29
C SER A 289 -8.75 2.90 -31.52
N ASN A 290 -8.78 1.57 -31.40
CA ASN A 290 -9.96 0.76 -31.67
C ASN A 290 -10.65 0.30 -30.39
N PHE A 291 -11.92 0.63 -30.25
CA PHE A 291 -12.66 0.33 -29.04
C PHE A 291 -12.92 -1.17 -28.81
N PHE A 292 -12.74 -2.06 -29.79
CA PHE A 292 -12.80 -3.50 -29.57
C PHE A 292 -11.44 -4.03 -29.13
N SER A 293 -10.41 -3.78 -29.94
CA SER A 293 -9.10 -4.42 -29.80
C SER A 293 -8.11 -3.66 -28.92
N SER A 294 -8.43 -2.46 -28.44
CA SER A 294 -7.56 -1.66 -27.55
C SER A 294 -6.98 -2.39 -26.34
N PRO A 295 -7.65 -3.35 -25.67
CA PRO A 295 -7.02 -4.10 -24.58
C PRO A 295 -5.83 -4.99 -25.01
N ALA A 296 -5.63 -5.20 -26.32
CA ALA A 296 -4.44 -5.89 -26.83
C ALA A 296 -3.15 -5.16 -26.45
N ASP A 297 -3.16 -3.82 -26.39
CA ASP A 297 -2.01 -3.05 -25.95
C ASP A 297 -1.99 -3.01 -24.41
N PRO A 298 -0.94 -3.51 -23.73
CA PRO A 298 -0.86 -3.47 -22.27
C PRO A 298 -1.02 -2.06 -21.66
N ILE A 299 -0.77 -1.00 -22.43
CA ILE A 299 -0.98 0.40 -22.01
C ILE A 299 -2.45 0.71 -21.71
N PHE A 300 -3.40 -0.05 -22.28
CA PHE A 300 -4.84 0.08 -22.00
C PHE A 300 -5.13 0.13 -20.50
N TYR A 301 -4.55 -0.82 -19.75
CA TYR A 301 -4.79 -0.97 -18.32
C TYR A 301 -4.24 0.22 -17.52
N LEU A 302 -3.10 0.79 -17.93
CA LEU A 302 -2.50 1.96 -17.28
C LEU A 302 -3.28 3.24 -17.58
N HIS A 303 -3.82 3.37 -18.80
CA HIS A 303 -4.71 4.48 -19.16
C HIS A 303 -5.99 4.45 -18.32
N HIS A 304 -6.66 3.30 -18.25
CA HIS A 304 -7.91 3.15 -17.50
C HIS A 304 -7.72 3.23 -15.98
N ALA A 305 -6.56 2.83 -15.45
CA ALA A 305 -6.19 3.10 -14.07
C ALA A 305 -6.07 4.61 -13.78
N ASN A 306 -5.59 5.42 -14.74
CA ASN A 306 -5.55 6.87 -14.55
C ASN A 306 -6.94 7.50 -14.63
N ILE A 307 -7.80 7.02 -15.53
CA ILE A 307 -9.21 7.45 -15.58
C ILE A 307 -9.91 7.13 -14.25
N ASP A 308 -9.66 5.95 -13.69
CA ASP A 308 -10.18 5.54 -12.39
C ASP A 308 -9.67 6.42 -11.25
N ARG A 309 -8.39 6.77 -11.26
CA ARG A 309 -7.82 7.76 -10.33
C ARG A 309 -8.49 9.12 -10.45
N ILE A 310 -8.74 9.61 -11.67
CA ILE A 310 -9.42 10.91 -11.87
C ILE A 310 -10.84 10.86 -11.30
N TRP A 311 -11.54 9.73 -11.45
CA TRP A 311 -12.83 9.51 -10.79
C TRP A 311 -12.69 9.55 -9.27
N TRP A 312 -11.71 8.85 -8.70
CA TRP A 312 -11.43 8.92 -7.27
C TRP A 312 -11.19 10.34 -6.77
N VAL A 313 -10.37 11.14 -7.46
CA VAL A 313 -10.11 12.55 -7.11
C VAL A 313 -11.40 13.38 -7.12
N TRP A 314 -12.28 13.17 -8.10
CA TRP A 314 -13.59 13.84 -8.14
C TRP A 314 -14.50 13.42 -6.97
N GLN A 315 -14.47 12.14 -6.59
CA GLN A 315 -15.23 11.61 -5.44
C GLN A 315 -14.73 12.17 -4.11
N GLN A 316 -13.42 12.36 -3.95
CA GLN A 316 -12.80 12.91 -2.74
C GLN A 316 -13.14 14.38 -2.48
N ALA A 317 -13.57 15.13 -3.51
CA ALA A 317 -13.89 16.54 -3.34
C ALA A 317 -15.15 16.79 -2.49
N VAL A 318 -16.08 15.83 -2.41
CA VAL A 318 -17.31 15.91 -1.59
C VAL A 318 -17.71 14.50 -1.14
N ALA A 319 -17.84 14.25 0.17
CA ALA A 319 -18.12 12.91 0.72
C ALA A 319 -19.35 12.21 0.11
N SER A 320 -20.42 12.95 -0.24
CA SER A 320 -21.62 12.39 -0.87
C SER A 320 -21.38 11.79 -2.26
N ARG A 321 -20.28 12.15 -2.93
CA ARG A 321 -19.94 11.66 -4.28
C ARG A 321 -19.44 10.22 -4.32
N LEU A 322 -19.05 9.65 -3.18
CA LEU A 322 -18.64 8.24 -3.10
C LEU A 322 -19.74 7.29 -3.59
N TYR A 323 -21.00 7.66 -3.41
CA TYR A 323 -22.17 6.88 -3.78
C TYR A 323 -22.92 7.47 -4.99
N GLU A 324 -22.42 8.57 -5.55
CA GLU A 324 -23.08 9.25 -6.65
C GLU A 324 -22.78 8.54 -7.98
N ILE A 325 -23.84 8.05 -8.61
CA ILE A 325 -23.81 7.48 -9.96
C ILE A 325 -25.12 7.83 -10.67
N SER A 326 -25.03 8.29 -11.92
CA SER A 326 -26.18 8.71 -12.73
C SER A 326 -25.86 8.57 -14.24
N GLY A 327 -26.83 8.87 -15.11
CA GLY A 327 -26.65 8.79 -16.59
C GLY A 327 -27.17 7.48 -17.21
N PRO A 328 -27.59 7.45 -18.48
CA PRO A 328 -28.38 6.34 -19.06
C PRO A 328 -27.67 4.97 -19.06
N ALA A 329 -28.43 3.90 -18.78
CA ALA A 329 -27.94 2.51 -18.79
C ALA A 329 -27.97 1.83 -20.17
N THR A 330 -28.78 2.35 -21.11
CA THR A 330 -28.93 1.96 -22.53
C THR A 330 -29.40 3.19 -23.34
N LEU A 331 -29.16 3.21 -24.66
CA LEU A 331 -29.53 4.35 -25.53
C LEU A 331 -31.00 4.35 -26.02
N ALA A 332 -31.71 3.22 -26.01
CA ALA A 332 -33.10 3.11 -26.49
C ALA A 332 -34.08 2.61 -25.41
N GLU A 333 -35.33 3.04 -25.52
CA GLU A 333 -36.50 2.45 -24.85
C GLU A 333 -36.53 0.94 -25.17
N PRO A 334 -36.54 0.03 -24.19
CA PRO A 334 -36.76 -1.38 -24.48
C PRO A 334 -38.18 -1.55 -25.03
N SER A 335 -38.30 -2.19 -26.20
CA SER A 335 -39.60 -2.72 -26.66
C SER A 335 -40.18 -3.62 -25.55
N PRO A 336 -41.50 -3.54 -25.26
CA PRO A 336 -42.14 -4.37 -24.23
C PRO A 336 -42.01 -5.89 -24.44
N ALA A 337 -41.47 -6.33 -25.58
CA ALA A 337 -41.51 -7.72 -26.04
C ALA A 337 -40.17 -8.48 -26.03
N SER A 338 -39.07 -7.92 -25.54
CA SER A 338 -37.81 -8.69 -25.43
C SER A 338 -36.97 -8.26 -24.23
N LEU A 339 -37.15 -8.98 -23.13
CA LEU A 339 -36.15 -9.13 -22.08
C LEU A 339 -35.25 -10.32 -22.47
N PRO A 340 -34.01 -10.13 -22.95
CA PRO A 340 -33.00 -11.15 -22.76
C PRO A 340 -32.60 -11.10 -21.29
N LEU A 341 -32.81 -12.21 -20.60
CA LEU A 341 -32.18 -12.49 -19.32
C LEU A 341 -30.67 -12.26 -19.49
N LEU A 342 -30.10 -11.34 -18.71
CA LEU A 342 -28.66 -11.30 -18.46
C LEU A 342 -28.22 -12.73 -18.11
N PRO A 343 -27.05 -13.22 -18.55
CA PRO A 343 -26.54 -14.49 -18.04
C PRO A 343 -26.40 -14.36 -16.53
N VAL A 344 -27.24 -15.12 -15.84
CA VAL A 344 -27.20 -15.35 -14.41
C VAL A 344 -25.88 -16.07 -14.16
N PHE A 345 -24.94 -15.41 -13.50
CA PHE A 345 -23.84 -16.10 -12.83
C PHE A 345 -24.46 -17.18 -11.93
N PRO A 346 -24.07 -18.46 -11.99
CA PRO A 346 -24.59 -19.45 -11.07
C PRO A 346 -24.11 -19.10 -9.65
N ASN A 347 -24.97 -18.42 -8.90
CA ASN A 347 -24.86 -18.26 -7.45
C ASN A 347 -25.19 -19.60 -6.80
N SER A 348 -24.23 -20.20 -6.10
CA SER A 348 -24.56 -21.16 -5.05
C SER A 348 -25.09 -20.42 -3.81
N SER A 349 -26.33 -20.76 -3.45
CA SER A 349 -27.08 -20.50 -2.20
C SER A 349 -27.54 -19.07 -1.85
N SER A 350 -28.82 -18.84 -2.23
CA SER A 350 -29.94 -18.34 -1.40
C SER A 350 -29.86 -16.96 -0.73
N HIS A 351 -30.59 -15.97 -1.25
CA HIS A 351 -31.82 -15.43 -0.64
C HIS A 351 -32.52 -14.38 -1.56
N PRO A 352 -33.86 -14.25 -1.50
CA PRO A 352 -34.67 -13.58 -2.52
C PRO A 352 -34.85 -12.06 -2.30
N ALA A 353 -35.10 -11.36 -3.41
CA ALA A 353 -35.38 -9.93 -3.50
C ALA A 353 -36.73 -9.54 -2.88
N TYR A 354 -36.79 -8.39 -2.19
CA TYR A 354 -38.04 -7.68 -1.89
C TYR A 354 -37.92 -6.18 -2.17
N LEU A 355 -38.90 -5.71 -2.95
CA LEU A 355 -39.18 -4.32 -3.33
C LEU A 355 -39.66 -3.50 -2.12
N MET A 356 -39.16 -2.28 -1.94
CA MET A 356 -39.71 -1.31 -0.99
C MET A 356 -40.41 -0.13 -1.69
N ARG A 357 -41.67 0.12 -1.30
CA ARG A 357 -42.49 1.29 -1.63
C ARG A 357 -42.07 2.48 -0.76
N PHE A 358 -42.08 3.68 -1.34
CA PHE A 358 -41.88 4.95 -0.64
C PHE A 358 -43.17 5.44 0.03
N HIS A 359 -43.07 5.91 1.28
CA HIS A 359 -43.98 6.90 1.85
C HIS A 359 -43.19 8.13 2.29
N HIS A 360 -43.62 9.30 1.81
CA HIS A 360 -43.15 10.63 2.21
C HIS A 360 -43.67 10.99 3.60
N CYS A 361 -42.91 11.73 4.41
CA CYS A 361 -43.49 12.71 5.33
C CYS A 361 -42.49 13.77 5.84
N TRP A 362 -43.07 14.89 6.25
CA TRP A 362 -42.55 16.26 6.35
C TRP A 362 -41.74 16.61 7.62
N LEU A 363 -41.03 17.75 7.52
CA LEU A 363 -40.41 18.57 8.58
C LEU A 363 -41.38 18.96 9.70
N LEU A 364 -40.85 19.14 10.93
CA LEU A 364 -41.04 20.29 11.83
C LEU A 364 -40.09 20.19 13.06
N PRO A 365 -39.59 21.31 13.64
CA PRO A 365 -38.69 21.33 14.80
C PRO A 365 -39.44 21.61 16.12
N LEU A 366 -38.91 21.19 17.27
CA LEU A 366 -39.23 21.73 18.60
C LEU A 366 -38.13 21.42 19.64
N SER A 367 -38.15 22.19 20.71
CA SER A 367 -37.05 22.63 21.57
C SER A 367 -36.99 21.97 22.97
N THR A 368 -35.82 22.11 23.62
CA THR A 368 -35.53 22.33 25.07
C THR A 368 -35.65 21.24 26.16
N PHE A 369 -34.50 21.08 26.88
CA PHE A 369 -34.22 20.80 28.32
C PHE A 369 -34.62 19.47 29.02
N PHE A 370 -33.66 18.75 29.62
CA PHE A 370 -33.32 18.75 31.07
C PHE A 370 -32.17 17.76 31.45
N LEU A 371 -31.37 18.15 32.44
CA LEU A 371 -30.33 17.38 33.17
C LEU A 371 -30.92 16.26 34.05
N LEU A 372 -30.17 15.18 34.30
CA LEU A 372 -30.09 14.52 35.62
C LEU A 372 -28.87 13.58 35.75
N THR A 373 -28.12 13.77 36.83
CA THR A 373 -26.95 13.02 37.31
C THR A 373 -27.33 11.74 38.06
N CYS A 374 -26.42 10.77 38.17
CA CYS A 374 -26.16 10.04 39.42
C CYS A 374 -24.79 9.33 39.38
N GLY A 375 -23.99 9.51 40.42
CA GLY A 375 -22.69 8.86 40.62
C GLY A 375 -22.74 7.71 41.63
N ALA A 376 -21.60 7.04 41.81
CA ALA A 376 -21.30 6.25 43.01
C ALA A 376 -19.77 6.30 43.26
N VAL A 377 -19.42 6.74 44.47
CA VAL A 377 -18.08 6.78 45.06
C VAL A 377 -17.95 5.56 45.97
N VAL A 378 -16.79 4.90 45.96
CA VAL A 378 -16.40 3.93 46.99
C VAL A 378 -15.05 4.38 47.56
N GLU A 379 -15.05 4.79 48.83
CA GLU A 379 -13.86 5.05 49.64
C GLU A 379 -13.30 3.73 50.19
N GLY A 380 -11.97 3.58 50.13
CA GLY A 380 -11.19 2.60 50.87
C GLY A 380 -9.87 3.25 51.28
N ASP A 381 -9.70 3.45 52.60
CA ASP A 381 -8.56 4.07 53.27
C ASP A 381 -7.45 3.01 53.45
N ASP A 382 -6.24 3.25 52.94
CA ASP A 382 -5.02 2.59 53.42
C ASP A 382 -3.81 3.50 53.16
N ARG A 383 -3.32 4.11 54.24
CA ARG A 383 -2.09 4.92 54.28
C ARG A 383 -0.90 3.96 54.38
N PHE A 384 0.14 4.17 53.57
CA PHE A 384 1.53 4.38 54.03
C PHE A 384 2.52 4.53 52.84
N LEU A 385 3.26 5.64 52.89
CA LEU A 385 4.50 6.01 52.16
C LEU A 385 4.36 6.60 50.74
N GLU A 386 3.77 7.79 50.65
CA GLU A 386 4.17 8.81 49.67
C GLU A 386 5.60 9.28 49.98
N SER A 387 6.55 8.95 49.10
CA SER A 387 7.70 9.81 48.85
C SER A 387 7.34 10.68 47.64
N ASP A 388 7.34 12.00 47.82
CA ASP A 388 7.00 13.04 46.85
C ASP A 388 7.09 12.60 45.38
N SER A 389 5.95 12.25 44.80
CA SER A 389 5.79 12.10 43.35
C SER A 389 6.12 13.46 42.71
N PRO A 390 7.09 13.54 41.78
CA PRO A 390 7.30 14.78 41.03
C PRO A 390 5.98 15.14 40.34
N LYS A 391 5.49 16.36 40.58
CA LYS A 391 4.35 16.90 39.83
C LYS A 391 4.81 17.14 38.40
N PHE A 392 4.68 16.12 37.54
CA PHE A 392 4.86 16.27 36.10
C PHE A 392 3.69 17.11 35.56
N GLY A 393 4.01 18.23 34.90
CA GLY A 393 3.01 19.07 34.23
C GLY A 393 2.39 18.37 33.03
N PRO A 394 1.34 18.94 32.41
CA PRO A 394 0.76 18.39 31.18
C PRO A 394 1.80 18.29 30.07
N ALA A 395 1.61 17.33 29.15
CA ALA A 395 2.42 17.16 27.96
C ALA A 395 2.58 18.51 27.21
N GLY A 396 3.80 18.78 26.77
CA GLY A 396 4.15 20.06 26.13
C GLY A 396 3.70 20.10 24.66
N THR A 397 3.64 21.31 24.08
CA THR A 397 3.36 21.48 22.65
C THR A 397 4.63 21.34 21.82
N CYS A 398 4.57 20.59 20.71
CA CYS A 398 5.70 20.43 19.80
C CYS A 398 5.89 21.67 18.92
N SER A 399 7.15 22.10 18.78
CA SER A 399 7.51 23.18 17.86
C SER A 399 7.53 22.75 16.39
N HIS A 400 7.78 21.46 16.14
CA HIS A 400 7.84 20.87 14.79
C HIS A 400 7.59 19.36 14.88
N LEU A 401 6.76 18.83 13.98
CA LEU A 401 6.52 17.38 13.87
C LEU A 401 7.43 16.78 12.80
N VAL A 402 8.14 15.73 13.17
CA VAL A 402 9.02 14.98 12.27
C VAL A 402 8.24 13.82 11.62
N VAL A 403 8.41 13.58 10.32
CA VAL A 403 7.72 12.47 9.62
C VAL A 403 8.65 11.27 9.51
N ARG A 404 8.31 10.15 10.16
CA ARG A 404 8.96 8.85 10.03
C ARG A 404 8.48 8.15 8.76
N LYS A 405 9.41 7.69 7.93
CA LYS A 405 9.15 7.15 6.58
C LYS A 405 9.52 5.67 6.50
N GLU A 406 8.87 4.93 5.61
CA GLU A 406 9.26 3.55 5.32
C GLU A 406 10.63 3.51 4.61
N TRP A 407 11.44 2.49 4.90
CA TRP A 407 12.81 2.39 4.36
C TRP A 407 12.90 2.54 2.83
N ARG A 408 11.92 2.05 2.07
CA ARG A 408 11.93 2.10 0.60
C ARG A 408 11.55 3.46 0.04
N THR A 409 10.92 4.33 0.83
CA THR A 409 10.52 5.68 0.37
C THR A 409 11.65 6.70 0.55
N LEU A 410 12.69 6.36 1.33
CA LEU A 410 13.91 7.14 1.46
C LEU A 410 14.73 7.10 0.16
N SER A 411 15.26 8.25 -0.23
CA SER A 411 16.33 8.34 -1.24
C SER A 411 17.61 7.67 -0.73
N ASN A 412 18.49 7.25 -1.64
CA ASN A 412 19.78 6.67 -1.27
C ASN A 412 20.63 7.63 -0.41
N ALA A 413 20.49 8.95 -0.60
CA ALA A 413 21.17 9.94 0.23
C ALA A 413 20.63 9.94 1.67
N GLU A 414 19.30 9.92 1.86
CA GLU A 414 18.68 9.84 3.20
C GLU A 414 19.06 8.53 3.92
N LYS A 415 19.10 7.40 3.21
CA LYS A 415 19.56 6.11 3.77
C LYS A 415 20.99 6.17 4.27
N LEU A 416 21.90 6.71 3.46
CA LEU A 416 23.31 6.86 3.83
C LEU A 416 23.50 7.84 5.00
N GLU A 417 22.74 8.93 5.05
CA GLU A 417 22.76 9.89 6.17
C GLU A 417 22.34 9.21 7.48
N TYR A 418 21.28 8.39 7.46
CA TYR A 418 20.84 7.61 8.62
C TYR A 418 21.94 6.63 9.07
N ILE A 419 22.48 5.83 8.14
CA ILE A 419 23.55 4.85 8.43
C ILE A 419 24.78 5.54 9.03
N GLN A 420 25.15 6.72 8.53
CA GLN A 420 26.25 7.51 9.06
C GLN A 420 25.98 7.99 10.49
N ALA A 421 24.74 8.41 10.79
CA ALA A 421 24.35 8.79 12.15
C ALA A 421 24.43 7.61 13.12
N VAL A 422 23.97 6.41 12.71
CA VAL A 422 24.13 5.19 13.52
C VAL A 422 25.61 4.91 13.79
N LYS A 423 26.47 4.98 12.77
CA LYS A 423 27.92 4.81 12.95
C LYS A 423 28.55 5.85 13.87
N CYS A 424 28.07 7.09 13.83
CA CYS A 424 28.54 8.14 14.72
C CYS A 424 28.34 7.77 16.19
N THR A 425 27.23 7.13 16.57
CA THR A 425 27.01 6.72 17.98
C THR A 425 28.05 5.72 18.50
N GLN A 426 28.69 4.94 17.64
CA GLN A 426 29.80 4.06 18.05
C GLN A 426 31.09 4.81 18.37
N SER A 427 31.22 6.07 17.90
CA SER A 427 32.37 6.92 18.16
C SER A 427 32.20 7.82 19.40
N LEU A 428 30.97 7.94 19.91
CA LEU A 428 30.66 8.75 21.08
C LEU A 428 30.95 7.96 22.37
N PRO A 429 31.46 8.63 23.43
CA PRO A 429 31.70 7.97 24.72
C PRO A 429 30.39 7.51 25.36
N ASN A 430 30.42 6.44 26.15
CA ASN A 430 29.25 5.97 26.88
C ASN A 430 28.82 6.93 28.01
N ILE A 431 27.57 6.81 28.49
CA ILE A 431 27.04 7.62 29.62
C ILE A 431 26.51 6.75 30.76
N THR A 432 26.06 5.54 30.47
CA THR A 432 25.66 4.60 31.51
C THR A 432 26.92 4.00 32.14
N SER A 433 26.75 3.50 33.37
CA SER A 433 27.81 2.82 34.11
C SER A 433 27.70 1.29 34.04
N PHE A 434 27.01 0.75 33.03
CA PHE A 434 26.85 -0.70 32.90
C PHE A 434 28.16 -1.38 32.50
N PRO A 435 28.46 -2.58 33.04
CA PRO A 435 29.67 -3.32 32.67
C PRO A 435 29.72 -3.65 31.18
N GLY A 436 30.88 -3.46 30.56
CA GLY A 436 31.15 -3.86 29.16
C GLY A 436 30.77 -2.81 28.10
N VAL A 437 30.01 -1.78 28.47
CA VAL A 437 29.66 -0.66 27.60
C VAL A 437 30.90 0.15 27.23
N ARG A 438 31.09 0.45 25.94
CA ARG A 438 32.25 1.21 25.43
C ARG A 438 31.88 2.50 24.71
N ASN A 439 30.69 2.59 24.14
CA ASN A 439 30.25 3.74 23.35
C ASN A 439 28.75 4.04 23.56
N ARG A 440 28.28 5.14 22.97
CA ARG A 440 26.87 5.57 23.05
C ARG A 440 25.89 4.53 22.52
N TYR A 441 26.25 3.77 21.48
CA TYR A 441 25.38 2.71 20.95
C TYR A 441 25.25 1.54 21.94
N ASP A 442 26.35 1.15 22.58
CA ASP A 442 26.37 0.11 23.62
C ASP A 442 25.47 0.49 24.82
N ASP A 443 25.28 1.78 25.13
CA ASP A 443 24.36 2.19 26.20
C ASP A 443 22.91 1.78 25.89
N PHE A 444 22.46 1.90 24.65
CA PHE A 444 21.12 1.44 24.24
C PHE A 444 21.00 -0.06 24.41
N GLN A 445 22.00 -0.80 23.94
CA GLN A 445 22.03 -2.25 24.09
C GLN A 445 22.03 -2.66 25.57
N ALA A 446 22.82 -1.99 26.41
CA ALA A 446 22.91 -2.29 27.84
C ALA A 446 21.62 -1.95 28.59
N VAL A 447 21.00 -0.80 28.34
CA VAL A 447 19.72 -0.45 28.99
C VAL A 447 18.68 -1.52 28.70
N HIS A 448 18.55 -1.94 27.43
CA HIS A 448 17.64 -3.01 27.05
C HIS A 448 17.98 -4.35 27.71
N ILE A 449 19.25 -4.79 27.69
CA ILE A 449 19.69 -6.03 28.35
C ILE A 449 19.30 -6.06 29.83
N ASN A 450 19.44 -4.92 30.53
CA ASN A 450 19.19 -4.81 31.96
C ASN A 450 17.70 -4.68 32.32
N THR A 451 16.86 -4.19 31.39
CA THR A 451 15.41 -4.02 31.62
C THR A 451 14.56 -5.08 30.93
N ALA A 452 15.11 -5.89 30.01
CA ALA A 452 14.37 -6.83 29.17
C ALA A 452 13.38 -7.72 29.94
N ASP A 453 13.78 -8.25 31.09
CA ASP A 453 12.91 -9.11 31.92
C ASP A 453 11.72 -8.35 32.55
N LEU A 454 11.74 -7.02 32.56
CA LEU A 454 10.71 -6.17 33.18
C LEU A 454 9.77 -5.53 32.15
N ILE A 455 10.19 -5.42 30.89
CA ILE A 455 9.52 -4.64 29.84
C ILE A 455 8.87 -5.49 28.75
N HIS A 456 9.13 -6.80 28.71
CA HIS A 456 8.54 -7.74 27.77
C HIS A 456 7.42 -8.57 28.40
N TYR A 457 6.41 -8.89 27.61
CA TYR A 457 5.22 -9.65 27.95
C TYR A 457 4.42 -8.99 29.09
N VAL A 458 4.37 -7.67 29.08
CA VAL A 458 3.75 -6.80 30.11
C VAL A 458 2.98 -5.66 29.46
N GLY A 459 2.02 -5.07 30.17
CA GLY A 459 1.14 -4.02 29.60
C GLY A 459 1.88 -2.74 29.12
N HIS A 460 3.05 -2.41 29.68
CA HIS A 460 3.83 -1.23 29.28
C HIS A 460 4.87 -1.52 28.17
N PHE A 461 4.83 -2.69 27.54
CA PHE A 461 5.76 -3.06 26.46
C PHE A 461 5.80 -2.02 25.33
N LEU A 462 4.65 -1.72 24.71
CA LEU A 462 4.57 -0.76 23.60
C LEU A 462 4.95 0.68 24.02
N PRO A 463 4.42 1.24 25.13
CA PRO A 463 4.85 2.56 25.63
C PRO A 463 6.36 2.64 25.89
N TRP A 464 6.96 1.60 26.48
CA TRP A 464 8.38 1.61 26.80
C TRP A 464 9.23 1.68 25.52
N HIS A 465 8.94 0.83 24.53
CA HIS A 465 9.66 0.76 23.26
C HIS A 465 9.43 2.00 22.37
N ARG A 466 8.21 2.55 22.32
CA ARG A 466 7.89 3.81 21.64
C ARG A 466 8.84 4.93 22.08
N ARG A 467 8.96 5.10 23.39
CA ARG A 467 9.82 6.14 23.96
C ARG A 467 11.30 5.79 23.84
N PHE A 468 11.68 4.51 23.92
CA PHE A 468 13.06 4.07 23.67
C PHE A 468 13.53 4.42 22.25
N VAL A 469 12.70 4.17 21.23
CA VAL A 469 12.96 4.57 19.84
C VAL A 469 13.04 6.10 19.69
N SER A 470 12.17 6.84 20.39
CA SER A 470 12.23 8.32 20.41
C SER A 470 13.52 8.87 21.04
N ILE A 471 14.02 8.25 22.12
CA ILE A 471 15.30 8.63 22.74
C ILE A 471 16.46 8.34 21.78
N TYR A 472 16.43 7.20 21.08
CA TYR A 472 17.40 6.85 20.06
C TYR A 472 17.40 7.86 18.90
N GLU A 473 16.22 8.19 18.35
CA GLU A 473 16.08 9.22 17.32
C GLU A 473 16.61 10.59 17.79
N THR A 474 16.28 10.98 19.02
CA THR A 474 16.79 12.22 19.62
C THR A 474 18.31 12.21 19.65
N THR A 475 18.92 11.12 20.10
CA THR A 475 20.39 10.96 20.17
C THR A 475 21.04 11.10 18.79
N LEU A 476 20.49 10.44 17.76
CA LEU A 476 20.99 10.59 16.38
C LEU A 476 20.95 12.05 15.93
N ARG A 477 19.86 12.76 16.23
CA ARG A 477 19.66 14.15 15.80
C ARG A 477 20.54 15.13 16.58
N THR A 478 20.64 14.99 17.90
CA THR A 478 21.31 15.97 18.77
C THR A 478 22.79 15.71 18.97
N GLU A 479 23.23 14.45 18.96
CA GLU A 479 24.63 14.09 19.21
C GLU A 479 25.38 13.74 17.91
N CYS A 480 24.67 13.34 16.85
CA CYS A 480 25.25 12.93 15.57
C CYS A 480 24.85 13.81 14.37
N ASN A 481 24.23 14.97 14.62
CA ASN A 481 23.82 15.94 13.59
C ASN A 481 22.92 15.35 12.49
N TYR A 482 22.14 14.30 12.79
CA TYR A 482 21.21 13.73 11.84
C TYR A 482 20.02 14.66 11.62
N ASN A 483 19.71 15.03 10.37
CA ASN A 483 18.60 15.95 10.10
C ASN A 483 17.28 15.22 9.76
N GLY A 484 17.37 13.94 9.41
CA GLY A 484 16.22 13.09 9.11
C GLY A 484 15.51 12.52 10.35
N SER A 485 14.53 11.66 10.09
CA SER A 485 13.74 10.95 11.10
C SER A 485 14.15 9.48 11.15
N ILE A 486 13.85 8.78 12.26
CA ILE A 486 14.07 7.33 12.22
C ILE A 486 13.12 6.69 11.19
N PRO A 487 13.63 5.86 10.26
CA PRO A 487 12.77 5.14 9.35
C PRO A 487 12.20 3.88 10.01
N TYR A 488 11.18 3.30 9.39
CA TYR A 488 10.64 2.00 9.81
C TYR A 488 10.77 0.95 8.70
N TRP A 489 10.83 -0.31 9.11
CA TRP A 489 10.85 -1.46 8.20
C TRP A 489 9.48 -2.12 8.16
N ASP A 490 8.75 -1.91 7.06
CA ASP A 490 7.48 -2.59 6.86
C ASP A 490 7.69 -4.01 6.31
N TRP A 491 8.04 -4.93 7.20
CA TRP A 491 8.26 -6.35 6.90
C TRP A 491 7.04 -7.01 6.23
N ALA A 492 5.83 -6.46 6.38
CA ALA A 492 4.63 -7.02 5.75
C ALA A 492 4.65 -6.91 4.22
N ARG A 493 5.55 -6.07 3.69
CA ARG A 493 5.79 -5.91 2.26
C ARG A 493 6.79 -6.92 1.69
N ASP A 494 7.49 -7.65 2.57
CA ASP A 494 8.60 -8.57 2.27
C ASP A 494 8.23 -10.04 2.35
N VAL A 495 7.07 -10.34 2.91
CA VAL A 495 6.57 -11.70 3.09
C VAL A 495 5.31 -11.96 2.28
N ARG A 496 5.04 -13.23 1.97
CA ARG A 496 3.88 -13.61 1.14
C ARG A 496 2.55 -13.26 1.82
N PRO A 497 1.56 -12.75 1.07
CA PRO A 497 0.16 -12.74 1.52
C PRO A 497 -0.28 -14.17 1.89
N GLY A 498 -0.74 -14.40 3.11
CA GLY A 498 -1.18 -15.71 3.61
C GLY A 498 -0.08 -16.61 4.20
N GLY A 499 1.18 -16.18 4.23
CA GLY A 499 2.23 -16.80 5.07
C GLY A 499 2.66 -18.24 4.75
N SER A 500 2.24 -18.82 3.63
CA SER A 500 2.53 -20.22 3.31
C SER A 500 3.90 -20.39 2.64
N TYR A 501 4.79 -21.18 3.25
CA TYR A 501 6.05 -21.64 2.68
C TYR A 501 5.78 -22.80 1.69
N VAL A 502 6.10 -22.63 0.41
CA VAL A 502 6.07 -23.70 -0.60
C VAL A 502 7.49 -24.04 -1.08
N PRO A 503 7.93 -25.31 -1.00
CA PRO A 503 9.23 -25.73 -1.52
C PRO A 503 9.36 -25.50 -3.03
N SER A 504 10.55 -25.04 -3.47
CA SER A 504 10.89 -24.66 -4.86
C SER A 504 10.60 -25.68 -5.97
N LEU A 505 10.24 -26.92 -5.65
CA LEU A 505 10.11 -28.03 -6.60
C LEU A 505 8.71 -28.17 -7.25
N LEU A 506 7.72 -27.36 -6.87
CA LEU A 506 6.35 -27.41 -7.41
C LEU A 506 5.96 -26.16 -8.26
N LEU A 507 6.93 -25.30 -8.60
CA LEU A 507 6.68 -23.90 -9.01
C LEU A 507 6.77 -23.60 -10.52
N SER A 508 6.79 -24.60 -11.40
CA SER A 508 6.91 -24.34 -12.85
C SER A 508 5.64 -23.78 -13.51
N ASP A 509 4.48 -23.88 -12.86
CA ASP A 509 3.17 -23.71 -13.49
C ASP A 509 2.49 -22.37 -13.11
N PHE A 510 3.19 -21.53 -12.34
CA PHE A 510 2.64 -20.31 -11.78
C PHE A 510 3.40 -19.06 -12.24
N CYS A 511 2.65 -18.08 -12.77
CA CYS A 511 3.13 -16.75 -13.11
C CYS A 511 3.61 -15.91 -11.92
N SER A 512 3.89 -16.51 -10.77
CA SER A 512 4.44 -15.79 -9.63
C SER A 512 5.95 -15.72 -9.72
N PRO A 513 6.56 -14.54 -9.52
CA PRO A 513 7.97 -14.42 -9.25
C PRO A 513 8.18 -14.81 -7.77
N ASP A 514 8.12 -16.11 -7.49
CA ASP A 514 8.23 -16.69 -6.15
C ASP A 514 9.63 -16.56 -5.53
N SER A 515 10.59 -16.05 -6.30
CA SER A 515 11.91 -15.63 -5.82
C SER A 515 11.92 -14.27 -5.10
N TYR A 516 10.79 -13.54 -5.05
CA TYR A 516 10.72 -12.14 -4.56
C TYR A 516 10.15 -11.99 -3.14
N PHE A 517 9.52 -13.02 -2.58
CA PHE A 517 9.08 -13.02 -1.18
C PHE A 517 10.09 -13.76 -0.32
N SER A 518 11.22 -13.10 -0.13
CA SER A 518 12.22 -13.47 0.86
C SER A 518 12.52 -12.22 1.65
N ILE A 519 12.49 -12.30 2.97
CA ILE A 519 12.93 -11.21 3.85
C ILE A 519 14.30 -10.68 3.42
N LEU A 520 15.21 -11.56 2.99
CA LEU A 520 16.54 -11.21 2.51
C LEU A 520 16.54 -10.31 1.25
N ALA A 521 15.47 -10.32 0.46
CA ALA A 521 15.33 -9.44 -0.72
C ALA A 521 14.90 -8.02 -0.35
N SER A 522 14.55 -7.76 0.92
CA SER A 522 14.23 -6.41 1.40
C SER A 522 15.40 -5.46 1.19
N PRO A 523 15.20 -4.23 0.69
CA PRO A 523 16.26 -3.22 0.55
C PRO A 523 16.91 -2.81 1.88
N ILE A 524 16.39 -3.26 3.02
CA ILE A 524 17.08 -3.13 4.31
C ILE A 524 18.36 -3.96 4.35
N PHE A 525 18.46 -5.06 3.59
CA PHE A 525 19.64 -5.92 3.52
C PHE A 525 20.59 -5.56 2.35
N ASP A 526 20.33 -4.43 1.66
CA ASP A 526 21.21 -3.96 0.60
C ASP A 526 22.62 -3.67 1.13
N SER A 527 23.64 -4.09 0.38
CA SER A 527 25.04 -4.01 0.81
C SER A 527 25.63 -2.60 0.69
N MET A 528 24.94 -1.63 0.12
CA MET A 528 25.45 -0.26 -0.01
C MET A 528 24.61 0.73 0.78
N THR A 529 23.31 0.67 0.57
CA THR A 529 22.30 1.58 1.09
C THR A 529 21.47 0.95 2.19
N GLY A 530 21.76 -0.29 2.58
CA GLY A 530 21.13 -1.08 3.64
C GLY A 530 22.06 -1.36 4.83
N PHE A 531 21.76 -2.42 5.56
CA PHE A 531 22.45 -2.86 6.78
C PHE A 531 23.31 -4.12 6.55
N GLY A 532 23.62 -4.45 5.30
CA GLY A 532 24.31 -5.70 4.93
C GLY A 532 23.37 -6.90 4.91
N GLY A 533 23.80 -7.99 4.27
CA GLY A 533 23.02 -9.20 4.03
C GLY A 533 22.95 -10.16 5.22
N ASP A 534 22.89 -11.44 4.91
CA ASP A 534 22.86 -12.54 5.89
C ASP A 534 24.26 -12.90 6.42
N GLY A 535 24.30 -13.64 7.52
CA GLY A 535 25.51 -14.16 8.12
C GLY A 535 26.17 -15.26 7.30
N VAL A 536 27.50 -15.19 7.09
CA VAL A 536 28.23 -16.22 6.33
C VAL A 536 28.62 -17.40 7.23
N PRO A 537 28.12 -18.64 6.97
CA PRO A 537 28.38 -19.80 7.82
C PRO A 537 29.86 -20.05 8.09
N GLY A 538 30.19 -20.43 9.34
CA GLY A 538 31.56 -20.77 9.74
C GLY A 538 32.46 -19.57 10.02
N THR A 539 31.98 -18.34 9.83
CA THR A 539 32.73 -17.14 10.20
C THR A 539 32.61 -16.81 11.69
N TYR A 540 31.50 -17.15 12.33
CA TYR A 540 31.29 -16.93 13.76
C TYR A 540 31.17 -18.28 14.50
N THR A 541 31.61 -18.30 15.76
CA THR A 541 31.43 -19.45 16.65
C THR A 541 30.93 -18.91 17.98
N LEU A 542 29.79 -19.45 18.44
CA LEU A 542 29.23 -19.08 19.74
C LEU A 542 30.23 -19.37 20.87
N PRO A 543 30.28 -18.54 21.92
CA PRO A 543 31.09 -18.79 23.10
C PRO A 543 30.81 -20.18 23.70
N SER A 544 31.86 -20.86 24.16
CA SER A 544 31.77 -22.21 24.73
C SER A 544 30.92 -22.30 25.99
N TYR A 545 30.72 -21.17 26.68
CA TYR A 545 29.83 -21.06 27.82
C TYR A 545 28.68 -20.11 27.47
N LEU A 546 27.46 -20.65 27.44
CA LEU A 546 26.22 -19.89 27.28
C LEU A 546 25.41 -20.00 28.58
N PRO A 547 25.21 -18.90 29.32
CA PRO A 547 24.39 -18.91 30.53
C PRO A 547 22.96 -19.36 30.19
N PRO A 548 22.28 -20.16 31.02
CA PRO A 548 20.88 -20.53 30.77
C PRO A 548 19.94 -19.32 30.63
N THR A 549 20.31 -18.19 31.27
CA THR A 549 19.58 -16.92 31.26
C THR A 549 19.77 -16.08 29.98
N SER A 550 20.46 -16.61 28.97
CA SER A 550 20.79 -15.87 27.74
C SER A 550 19.75 -15.98 26.62
N SER A 551 18.77 -16.88 26.74
CA SER A 551 17.71 -17.14 25.75
C SER A 551 18.25 -17.30 24.31
N ILE A 552 19.38 -17.99 24.16
CA ILE A 552 20.05 -18.16 22.86
C ILE A 552 19.47 -19.33 22.08
N MET A 553 19.01 -19.05 20.86
CA MET A 553 18.68 -20.07 19.87
C MET A 553 19.92 -20.32 18.99
N ALA A 554 20.72 -21.34 19.32
CA ALA A 554 22.03 -21.54 18.66
C ALA A 554 21.92 -21.68 17.12
N SER A 555 20.82 -22.22 16.60
CA SER A 555 20.58 -22.37 15.16
C SER A 555 20.39 -21.03 14.42
N SER A 556 20.04 -19.95 15.11
CA SER A 556 19.89 -18.63 14.49
C SER A 556 21.21 -17.86 14.36
N PHE A 557 22.28 -18.29 15.04
CA PHE A 557 23.61 -17.67 14.96
C PHE A 557 24.44 -18.32 13.86
N VAL A 558 24.12 -18.02 12.59
CA VAL A 558 24.75 -18.65 11.42
C VAL A 558 26.17 -18.13 11.18
N GLY A 559 26.35 -16.80 11.15
CA GLY A 559 27.65 -16.21 10.81
C GLY A 559 27.69 -14.70 10.87
N CYS A 560 28.90 -14.14 10.75
CA CYS A 560 29.08 -12.69 10.63
C CYS A 560 28.52 -12.17 9.30
N VAL A 561 27.92 -10.99 9.36
CA VAL A 561 27.67 -10.17 8.17
C VAL A 561 29.01 -9.69 7.62
N LEU A 562 29.28 -9.96 6.33
CA LEU A 562 30.57 -9.64 5.69
C LEU A 562 30.48 -8.48 4.69
N ASP A 563 29.28 -7.97 4.41
CA ASP A 563 29.05 -6.91 3.45
C ASP A 563 28.32 -5.70 4.07
N GLY A 564 28.43 -4.59 3.35
CA GLY A 564 27.80 -3.33 3.70
C GLY A 564 28.32 -2.62 4.93
N PRO A 565 27.59 -1.57 5.36
CA PRO A 565 28.11 -0.61 6.32
C PRO A 565 28.43 -1.24 7.68
N PHE A 566 27.73 -2.31 8.06
CA PHE A 566 27.89 -3.00 9.34
C PHE A 566 28.62 -4.35 9.21
N ALA A 567 29.38 -4.54 8.11
CA ALA A 567 30.25 -5.70 7.94
C ALA A 567 31.24 -5.85 9.11
N ARG A 568 31.65 -7.09 9.38
CA ARG A 568 32.60 -7.50 10.42
C ARG A 568 33.74 -6.52 10.71
N ASP A 569 34.40 -5.99 9.69
CA ASP A 569 35.60 -5.15 9.85
C ASP A 569 35.26 -3.67 10.17
N ASN A 570 33.99 -3.29 10.05
CA ASN A 570 33.49 -1.92 10.19
C ASN A 570 32.53 -1.72 11.37
N TYR A 571 32.16 -2.81 12.07
CA TYR A 571 31.18 -2.80 13.14
C TYR A 571 31.49 -3.88 14.18
N THR A 572 31.50 -3.50 15.44
CA THR A 572 31.76 -4.42 16.56
C THR A 572 30.70 -4.23 17.63
N ILE A 573 30.05 -5.33 17.99
CA ILE A 573 29.12 -5.41 19.11
C ILE A 573 29.93 -5.78 20.36
N HIS A 574 29.71 -5.12 21.50
CA HIS A 574 30.46 -5.37 22.75
C HIS A 574 29.67 -6.10 23.84
N LEU A 575 28.37 -6.29 23.63
CA LEU A 575 27.47 -6.99 24.53
C LEU A 575 26.68 -8.06 23.78
N GLY A 576 26.39 -9.15 24.46
CA GLY A 576 25.79 -10.34 23.87
C GLY A 576 26.83 -11.39 23.45
N PRO A 577 26.38 -12.52 22.89
CA PRO A 577 24.96 -12.88 22.76
C PRO A 577 24.28 -13.07 24.12
N GLY A 578 23.00 -12.67 24.23
CA GLY A 578 22.29 -12.67 25.51
C GLY A 578 22.79 -11.59 26.46
N LYS A 579 23.08 -11.99 27.72
CA LYS A 579 23.61 -11.09 28.76
C LYS A 579 25.14 -11.13 28.87
N LEU A 580 25.83 -11.73 27.90
CA LEU A 580 27.29 -11.85 27.91
C LEU A 580 27.97 -10.51 27.63
N ILE A 581 29.20 -10.36 28.12
CA ILE A 581 30.07 -9.22 27.76
C ILE A 581 31.15 -9.78 26.85
N THR A 582 30.86 -9.85 25.55
CA THR A 582 31.82 -10.31 24.54
C THR A 582 31.84 -9.38 23.35
N SER A 583 33.00 -9.27 22.71
CA SER A 583 33.15 -8.47 21.50
C SER A 583 33.10 -9.38 20.27
N HIS A 584 32.19 -9.11 19.35
CA HIS A 584 32.00 -9.89 18.13
C HIS A 584 31.52 -9.02 16.96
N CYS A 585 31.57 -9.58 15.76
CA CYS A 585 30.93 -9.01 14.57
C CYS A 585 29.40 -9.01 14.71
N LEU A 586 28.67 -8.27 13.88
CA LEU A 586 27.22 -8.51 13.74
C LEU A 586 26.96 -9.90 13.16
N VAL A 587 26.19 -10.71 13.89
CA VAL A 587 25.83 -12.08 13.50
C VAL A 587 24.36 -12.14 13.12
N ARG A 588 24.06 -12.77 11.98
CA ARG A 588 22.70 -13.02 11.49
C ARG A 588 22.52 -14.47 11.08
N GLY A 589 21.27 -14.85 10.86
CA GLY A 589 20.86 -16.13 10.30
C GLY A 589 19.41 -16.02 9.85
N ILE A 590 19.21 -15.38 8.69
CA ILE A 590 17.89 -15.03 8.17
C ILE A 590 17.12 -16.32 7.83
N ASP A 591 15.92 -16.45 8.40
CA ASP A 591 15.07 -17.64 8.27
C ASP A 591 13.61 -17.27 8.00
N ASN A 592 13.16 -17.53 6.76
CA ASN A 592 11.80 -17.24 6.30
C ASN A 592 10.71 -18.11 6.97
N LYS A 593 11.07 -19.02 7.89
CA LYS A 593 10.12 -19.80 8.70
C LYS A 593 9.11 -18.93 9.45
N TYR A 594 9.50 -17.70 9.80
CA TYR A 594 8.69 -16.77 10.59
C TYR A 594 7.83 -15.82 9.75
N ASP A 595 7.95 -15.84 8.42
CA ASP A 595 7.27 -14.94 7.48
C ASP A 595 5.74 -14.89 7.66
N LYS A 596 5.13 -16.01 8.03
CA LYS A 596 3.67 -16.12 8.17
C LYS A 596 3.07 -15.18 9.21
N PHE A 597 3.82 -14.92 10.26
CA PHE A 597 3.44 -14.02 11.36
C PHE A 597 3.76 -12.56 11.03
N LEU A 598 4.46 -12.32 9.92
CA LEU A 598 4.77 -11.00 9.39
C LEU A 598 3.87 -10.66 8.19
N SER A 599 2.86 -11.46 7.88
CA SER A 599 2.01 -11.18 6.72
C SER A 599 1.07 -9.99 6.97
N SER A 600 0.58 -9.35 5.90
CA SER A 600 -0.48 -8.34 6.01
C SER A 600 -1.75 -8.88 6.68
N GLU A 601 -1.99 -10.19 6.59
CA GLU A 601 -3.09 -10.86 7.29
C GLU A 601 -2.86 -10.87 8.81
N ALA A 602 -1.62 -11.18 9.24
CA ALA A 602 -1.25 -11.13 10.65
C ALA A 602 -1.43 -9.72 11.22
N VAL A 603 -0.87 -8.71 10.52
CA VAL A 603 -1.12 -7.30 10.85
C VAL A 603 -2.62 -7.00 10.92
N GLY A 604 -3.41 -7.47 9.96
CA GLY A 604 -4.86 -7.30 9.96
C GLY A 604 -5.55 -7.87 11.21
N ARG A 605 -5.08 -9.00 11.73
CA ARG A 605 -5.59 -9.58 12.99
C ARG A 605 -5.23 -8.72 14.19
N ALA A 606 -3.99 -8.24 14.29
CA ALA A 606 -3.58 -7.30 15.34
C ALA A 606 -4.43 -6.02 15.29
N MET A 607 -4.53 -5.39 14.13
CA MET A 607 -5.30 -4.16 13.94
C MET A 607 -6.79 -4.31 14.27
N SER A 608 -7.37 -5.51 14.13
CA SER A 608 -8.78 -5.78 14.44
C SER A 608 -9.09 -5.88 15.94
N GLN A 609 -8.07 -5.92 16.82
CA GLN A 609 -8.28 -6.12 18.25
C GLN A 609 -8.99 -4.92 18.90
N PRO A 610 -9.98 -5.16 19.79
CA PRO A 610 -10.87 -4.11 20.29
C PRO A 610 -10.31 -3.31 21.46
N THR A 611 -9.32 -3.84 22.19
CA THR A 611 -8.74 -3.22 23.39
C THR A 611 -7.22 -3.23 23.31
N PHE A 612 -6.57 -2.29 23.99
CA PHE A 612 -5.11 -2.18 24.01
C PHE A 612 -4.45 -3.51 24.38
N GLU A 613 -4.86 -4.16 25.47
CA GLU A 613 -4.21 -5.40 25.91
C GLU A 613 -4.34 -6.53 24.88
N LYS A 614 -5.47 -6.63 24.18
CA LYS A 614 -5.63 -7.64 23.12
C LYS A 614 -4.77 -7.32 21.91
N PHE A 615 -4.69 -6.04 21.53
CA PHE A 615 -3.80 -5.57 20.47
C PHE A 615 -2.34 -5.86 20.80
N ARG A 616 -1.89 -5.49 22.01
CA ARG A 616 -0.53 -5.72 22.50
C ARG A 616 -0.20 -7.21 22.54
N VAL A 617 -1.07 -8.05 23.10
CA VAL A 617 -0.86 -9.51 23.16
C VAL A 617 -0.82 -10.12 21.76
N GLU A 618 -1.67 -9.68 20.84
CA GLU A 618 -1.62 -10.16 19.46
C GLU A 618 -0.29 -9.77 18.80
N LEU A 619 0.20 -8.56 19.02
CA LEU A 619 1.44 -8.06 18.40
C LEU A 619 2.72 -8.61 19.04
N GLU A 620 2.78 -8.70 20.37
CA GLU A 620 3.95 -9.18 21.13
C GLU A 620 4.02 -10.72 21.22
N GLY A 621 2.85 -11.36 21.27
CA GLY A 621 2.71 -12.79 21.45
C GLY A 621 2.98 -13.28 22.87
N THR A 622 3.37 -14.55 22.97
CA THR A 622 3.80 -15.20 24.22
C THR A 622 5.30 -15.49 24.15
N PRO A 623 5.97 -15.82 25.27
CA PRO A 623 7.40 -16.20 25.29
C PRO A 623 7.68 -17.57 24.64
N THR A 624 7.16 -17.81 23.44
CA THR A 624 7.32 -19.05 22.69
C THR A 624 7.81 -18.77 21.28
N VAL A 625 8.68 -19.64 20.78
CA VAL A 625 9.21 -19.58 19.40
C VAL A 625 8.28 -20.25 18.39
N GLU A 626 7.22 -20.91 18.86
CA GLU A 626 6.23 -21.59 18.02
C GLU A 626 5.22 -20.59 17.45
N HIS A 627 4.81 -19.61 18.26
CA HIS A 627 3.87 -18.55 17.88
C HIS A 627 4.38 -17.19 18.38
N PRO A 628 5.48 -16.67 17.79
CA PRO A 628 6.12 -15.44 18.24
C PRO A 628 5.43 -14.16 17.75
N ASN A 629 4.36 -14.26 16.95
CA ASN A 629 3.60 -13.14 16.39
C ASN A 629 4.49 -12.07 15.73
N GLU A 630 3.99 -10.85 15.51
CA GLU A 630 4.65 -9.82 14.71
C GLU A 630 5.98 -9.34 15.30
N HIS A 631 6.00 -8.99 16.59
CA HIS A 631 7.21 -8.54 17.30
C HIS A 631 8.27 -9.64 17.31
N GLY A 632 7.94 -10.81 17.86
CA GLY A 632 8.89 -11.90 17.98
C GLY A 632 9.36 -12.40 16.62
N SER A 633 8.50 -12.43 15.60
CA SER A 633 8.90 -12.85 14.25
C SER A 633 9.81 -11.84 13.57
N GLY A 634 9.62 -10.53 13.79
CA GLY A 634 10.51 -9.52 13.20
C GLY A 634 11.94 -9.62 13.76
N HIS A 635 12.08 -10.11 14.99
CA HIS A 635 13.37 -10.50 15.55
C HIS A 635 13.89 -11.83 14.97
N LEU A 636 13.08 -12.88 15.04
CA LEU A 636 13.48 -14.25 14.72
C LEU A 636 13.74 -14.49 13.23
N VAL A 637 13.10 -13.74 12.34
CA VAL A 637 13.29 -13.84 10.89
C VAL A 637 14.67 -13.38 10.46
N VAL A 638 15.31 -12.49 11.21
CA VAL A 638 16.70 -12.05 10.96
C VAL A 638 17.71 -12.95 11.68
N GLY A 639 17.31 -13.50 12.83
CA GLY A 639 18.14 -14.39 13.62
C GLY A 639 19.36 -13.70 14.23
N GLY A 640 20.34 -14.49 14.64
CA GLY A 640 21.59 -14.04 15.26
C GLY A 640 21.39 -13.07 16.42
N ASP A 641 22.10 -11.94 16.37
CA ASP A 641 22.03 -10.90 17.40
C ASP A 641 20.62 -10.32 17.52
N LEU A 642 19.95 -9.99 16.40
CA LEU A 642 18.59 -9.43 16.43
C LEU A 642 17.57 -10.43 16.99
N GLY A 643 17.77 -11.73 16.73
CA GLY A 643 16.90 -12.79 17.21
C GLY A 643 17.02 -13.09 18.71
N ASN A 644 17.97 -12.49 19.42
CA ASN A 644 18.14 -12.69 20.86
C ASN A 644 17.37 -11.64 21.69
N LEU A 645 16.46 -12.08 22.57
CA LEU A 645 15.62 -11.20 23.39
C LEU A 645 16.40 -10.11 24.15
N TYR A 646 17.62 -10.39 24.62
CA TYR A 646 18.38 -9.43 25.43
C TYR A 646 19.24 -8.53 24.55
N SER A 647 20.09 -9.13 23.73
CA SER A 647 21.13 -8.42 22.96
C SER A 647 20.65 -7.87 21.62
N SER A 648 19.37 -8.01 21.27
CA SER A 648 18.80 -7.59 19.97
C SER A 648 19.08 -6.16 19.52
N PRO A 649 19.18 -5.14 20.40
CA PRO A 649 19.55 -3.79 19.94
C PRO A 649 20.98 -3.69 19.39
N GLY A 650 21.81 -4.72 19.58
CA GLY A 650 23.12 -4.82 18.94
C GLY A 650 23.05 -4.83 17.41
N ASP A 651 21.93 -5.26 16.82
CA ASP A 651 21.64 -5.08 15.38
C ASP A 651 20.84 -3.78 15.18
N PRO A 652 21.32 -2.81 14.38
CA PRO A 652 20.61 -1.56 14.11
C PRO A 652 19.20 -1.73 13.50
N ILE A 653 18.90 -2.88 12.88
CA ILE A 653 17.55 -3.19 12.39
C ILE A 653 16.52 -3.21 13.54
N PHE A 654 16.94 -3.44 14.79
CA PHE A 654 16.10 -3.37 15.99
C PHE A 654 15.22 -2.12 16.00
N PHE A 655 15.81 -0.95 15.78
CA PHE A 655 15.09 0.31 15.89
C PHE A 655 14.10 0.53 14.74
N LEU A 656 14.39 0.00 13.54
CA LEU A 656 13.47 0.07 12.40
C LEU A 656 12.31 -0.91 12.56
N HIS A 657 12.55 -2.07 13.15
CA HIS A 657 11.54 -3.04 13.52
C HIS A 657 10.58 -2.44 14.58
N HIS A 658 11.13 -1.91 15.67
CA HIS A 658 10.33 -1.30 16.75
C HIS A 658 9.65 0.00 16.30
N ALA A 659 10.21 0.76 15.35
CA ALA A 659 9.50 1.88 14.71
C ALA A 659 8.29 1.40 13.88
N ASN A 660 8.35 0.22 13.25
CA ASN A 660 7.18 -0.33 12.55
C ASN A 660 6.12 -0.82 13.55
N LEU A 661 6.51 -1.44 14.67
CA LEU A 661 5.56 -1.82 15.72
C LEU A 661 4.88 -0.58 16.33
N ASP A 662 5.64 0.47 16.57
CA ASP A 662 5.12 1.76 17.01
C ASP A 662 4.16 2.38 15.98
N ARG A 663 4.48 2.30 14.69
CA ARG A 663 3.59 2.69 13.59
C ARG A 663 2.27 1.90 13.61
N LEU A 664 2.33 0.59 13.85
CA LEU A 664 1.12 -0.25 13.95
C LEU A 664 0.28 0.17 15.16
N TRP A 665 0.90 0.40 16.32
CA TRP A 665 0.18 0.87 17.49
C TRP A 665 -0.45 2.26 17.28
N TRP A 666 0.30 3.20 16.71
CA TRP A 666 -0.24 4.51 16.35
C TRP A 666 -1.39 4.42 15.35
N SER A 667 -1.25 3.57 14.34
CA SER A 667 -2.34 3.32 13.38
C SER A 667 -3.57 2.75 14.10
N TRP A 668 -3.36 1.91 15.11
CA TRP A 668 -4.44 1.34 15.91
C TRP A 668 -5.11 2.41 16.79
N GLU A 669 -4.33 3.28 17.44
CA GLU A 669 -4.84 4.42 18.21
C GLU A 669 -5.70 5.34 17.34
N MET A 670 -5.23 5.65 16.13
CA MET A 670 -5.91 6.55 15.19
C MET A 670 -7.18 5.98 14.56
N MET A 671 -7.50 4.69 14.74
CA MET A 671 -8.81 4.15 14.33
C MET A 671 -9.95 4.61 15.25
N ASP A 672 -9.66 4.92 16.51
CA ASP A 672 -10.63 5.46 17.48
C ASP A 672 -9.90 6.31 18.53
N PRO A 673 -9.40 7.50 18.14
CA PRO A 673 -8.49 8.27 18.98
C PRO A 673 -9.14 8.78 20.27
N LEU A 674 -10.47 8.96 20.29
CA LEU A 674 -11.21 9.41 21.48
C LEU A 674 -11.13 8.40 22.63
N HIS A 675 -11.03 7.11 22.33
CA HIS A 675 -10.95 6.06 23.35
C HIS A 675 -9.56 5.45 23.45
N ARG A 676 -8.83 5.32 22.34
CA ARG A 676 -7.59 4.55 22.27
C ARG A 676 -6.33 5.29 22.69
N LEU A 677 -6.33 6.62 22.63
CA LEU A 677 -5.22 7.43 23.19
C LEU A 677 -5.19 7.38 24.72
N GLU A 678 -6.27 6.94 25.36
CA GLU A 678 -6.35 6.74 26.81
C GLU A 678 -6.51 5.24 27.17
N ASP A 679 -6.58 4.34 26.19
CA ASP A 679 -6.73 2.90 26.42
C ASP A 679 -5.39 2.30 26.85
N MET A 680 -5.27 2.07 28.15
CA MET A 680 -4.13 1.41 28.76
C MET A 680 -4.61 0.29 29.68
N SER A 681 -4.08 -0.91 29.45
CA SER A 681 -4.40 -2.11 30.22
C SER A 681 -3.22 -3.09 30.21
N GLY A 682 -3.30 -4.11 31.07
CA GLY A 682 -2.27 -5.14 31.21
C GLY A 682 -1.47 -4.98 32.50
N LYS A 683 -0.59 -5.95 32.76
CA LYS A 683 0.10 -6.09 34.04
C LYS A 683 1.60 -5.98 33.92
N THR A 684 2.25 -5.63 35.02
CA THR A 684 3.70 -5.76 35.21
C THR A 684 4.07 -7.22 35.54
N VAL A 685 5.37 -7.54 35.53
CA VAL A 685 5.88 -8.85 35.97
C VAL A 685 5.54 -9.21 37.43
N LYS A 686 5.17 -8.23 38.25
CA LYS A 686 4.72 -8.42 39.64
C LYS A 686 3.20 -8.49 39.77
N ASP A 687 2.50 -8.75 38.66
CA ASP A 687 1.03 -8.83 38.57
C ASP A 687 0.29 -7.53 38.97
N LYS A 688 0.99 -6.39 38.99
CA LYS A 688 0.39 -5.06 39.23
C LYS A 688 -0.20 -4.53 37.92
N GLU A 689 -1.46 -4.10 37.96
CA GLU A 689 -2.14 -3.41 36.84
C GLU A 689 -1.41 -2.11 36.45
N ILE A 690 -1.39 -1.85 35.15
CA ILE A 690 -0.75 -0.67 34.56
C ILE A 690 -1.83 0.35 34.21
N ALA A 691 -1.52 1.61 34.50
CA ALA A 691 -2.35 2.75 34.16
C ALA A 691 -1.47 3.86 33.57
N LEU A 692 -2.10 4.92 33.09
CA LEU A 692 -1.44 6.05 32.41
C LEU A 692 -0.40 6.78 33.28
N ASP A 693 -0.46 6.66 34.61
CA ASP A 693 0.50 7.26 35.54
C ASP A 693 1.73 6.38 35.84
N PHE A 694 1.75 5.15 35.32
CA PHE A 694 2.88 4.25 35.46
C PHE A 694 4.14 4.87 34.85
N LEU A 695 5.24 4.82 35.60
CA LEU A 695 6.50 5.47 35.22
C LEU A 695 7.39 4.54 34.41
N LEU A 696 7.83 5.03 33.25
CA LEU A 696 8.80 4.39 32.37
C LEU A 696 10.21 4.88 32.69
N HIS A 697 11.16 3.96 32.81
CA HIS A 697 12.55 4.24 33.20
C HIS A 697 13.54 3.84 32.10
N TYR A 698 14.58 4.65 31.89
CA TYR A 698 15.57 4.50 30.81
C TYR A 698 17.03 4.70 31.25
N ASP A 699 17.31 4.58 32.56
CA ASP A 699 18.63 4.87 33.15
C ASP A 699 19.15 6.26 32.71
N ALA A 700 20.44 6.39 32.38
CA ALA A 700 21.04 7.64 31.93
C ALA A 700 20.66 8.08 30.51
N LEU A 701 19.99 7.23 29.71
CA LEU A 701 19.58 7.57 28.33
C LEU A 701 18.41 8.55 28.27
N GLY A 702 17.54 8.57 29.29
CA GLY A 702 16.36 9.41 29.27
C GLY A 702 15.68 9.57 30.62
N ASN A 703 14.97 10.69 30.77
CA ASN A 703 14.21 10.97 31.97
C ASN A 703 13.11 9.94 32.20
N THR A 704 12.82 9.67 33.48
CA THR A 704 11.63 8.92 33.86
C THR A 704 10.38 9.71 33.48
N ILE A 705 9.41 9.05 32.83
CA ILE A 705 8.22 9.69 32.26
C ILE A 705 6.99 8.80 32.46
N PRO A 706 5.79 9.33 32.77
CA PRO A 706 4.58 8.53 32.85
C PRO A 706 4.07 8.13 31.46
N ILE A 707 3.34 7.02 31.38
CA ILE A 707 2.77 6.51 30.11
C ILE A 707 1.90 7.56 29.40
N ARG A 708 1.10 8.36 30.12
CA ARG A 708 0.25 9.42 29.54
C ARG A 708 1.00 10.36 28.60
N ASP A 709 2.28 10.62 28.86
CA ASP A 709 3.07 11.57 28.07
C ASP A 709 3.69 10.91 26.82
N VAL A 710 3.43 9.62 26.58
CA VAL A 710 3.89 8.87 25.41
C VAL A 710 2.75 8.21 24.62
N MET A 711 1.49 8.52 24.95
CA MET A 711 0.33 8.02 24.21
C MET A 711 0.14 8.77 22.89
N ASP A 712 0.12 10.10 22.90
CA ASP A 712 0.05 10.89 21.67
C ASP A 712 1.45 11.18 21.12
N ILE A 713 1.80 10.55 19.99
CA ILE A 713 3.12 10.74 19.36
C ILE A 713 3.37 12.17 18.86
N ARG A 714 2.31 12.98 18.76
CA ARG A 714 2.38 14.37 18.30
C ARG A 714 2.70 15.35 19.43
N ASP A 715 2.62 14.91 20.68
CA ASP A 715 2.90 15.73 21.85
C ASP A 715 4.37 15.62 22.27
N PHE A 716 4.84 16.63 23.00
CA PHE A 716 6.18 16.60 23.56
C PHE A 716 6.22 15.57 24.71
N PRO A 717 7.20 14.65 24.74
CA PRO A 717 8.52 14.73 24.09
C PRO A 717 8.71 13.91 22.81
N LEU A 718 7.65 13.39 22.20
CA LEU A 718 7.74 12.53 21.02
C LEU A 718 7.86 13.34 19.73
N CYS A 719 6.92 14.24 19.47
CA CYS A 719 6.93 15.18 18.33
C CYS A 719 7.17 14.57 16.94
N TYR A 720 6.53 13.43 16.62
CA TYR A 720 6.60 12.82 15.29
C TYR A 720 5.24 12.32 14.78
N VAL A 721 5.19 12.00 13.49
CA VAL A 721 4.08 11.33 12.80
C VAL A 721 4.64 10.30 11.82
N TYR A 722 3.82 9.34 11.40
CA TYR A 722 4.15 8.43 10.29
C TYR A 722 3.59 8.98 8.96
N GLU A 723 4.18 8.56 7.84
CA GLU A 723 3.89 9.08 6.48
C GLU A 723 2.43 8.94 6.02
#